data_AF-A0A6G0ZCY7-F1
#
_entry.id   AF-A0A6G0ZCY7-F1
#
_cell.length_a   1.000
_cell.length_b   1.000
_cell.length_c   1.000
_cell.angle_alpha   90.00
_cell.angle_beta   90.00
_cell.angle_gamma   90.00
#
_symmetry.space_group_name_H-M   'P 1'
#
loop_
_entity.id
_entity.type
_entity.pdbx_description
1 polymer ?
#
loop_
_entity_poly.entity_id
_entity_poly.type
_entity_poly.pdbx_seq_one_letter_code
_entity_poly.pdbx_strand_id
1 'polypeptide(L)'
;MFTCSICNETFVGIHQDSTCTTLCGHVFHYHCLMNWLARSETCPHCRSQVSINNLVKLFLQVDPHARVSWDRKTDEEIETLKGQLRSLKSKESQNANFIDSLESQLNAKNIALKSSKEYADKLKNQAENHKKGYIAIVANLKLLKEKLNASETEKKKFKLKYLEQTTEVQSLTKNLYDLQSQNSAVIDKLKSEIATLKSEKAYFQRRCHNTENINIEQPCSSKMCIENENAIPLQNQTKSVYYGHDPQLHLTAQQFLLGCVFLIVELQVEHEGKLCNDITMSKLDIIEHGGSVDQIYSNRITHVICITQKHHIVEQGIKDGKRCVTDFWLRDVLARKSMIPPWLAHHFPLPYSINHNLPCQDLNIYIVNFSINEYYRIKSMIELVGGHVIEEVTKADIIVSMKRKWRSNDLAQKKNTLAVHAVRLQQQRETASGRNDALEGEIAESSFINRVVNVQWINDLIFGAKLSLNESGYSQYQQFDLCDPFLVNYDMVSHLMEAWKTPLGFHSAQKLDDDFTVSPDSSTQFKRRKTLSKTPELINLDDDDINDNDVVITYIKTLPKSKPIVMFSGFVTDDEEILKMILYLLGGKLASQNFEPTHLVLNKCKTSLEFFICLPTVKYIVNANWLRDSHSNLQLQDEKQYLIEHLQDKYMGLCHVPTILHQYRCRKLFRFLSFFITPGITNPPVHHLEKIISSAGGILEKTRRSLESIKETPASSYFIISCPEEHNLYDDLLDIPNVVYLPEFITCSLLAQKVQTHMFKIEMTAQN
;
A
#
# COMPACT_ATOMS: atom_id res chain seq x y z
N MET A 1 5.00 119.92 58.69
CA MET A 1 4.10 119.79 59.86
C MET A 1 4.80 120.43 61.06
N PHE A 2 4.21 121.45 61.69
CA PHE A 2 4.79 122.11 62.87
C PHE A 2 4.33 121.38 64.16
N THR A 3 5.17 121.32 65.19
CA THR A 3 4.89 120.62 66.47
C THR A 3 5.17 121.53 67.67
N CYS A 4 4.42 121.38 68.76
CA CYS A 4 4.72 122.09 70.01
C CYS A 4 5.88 121.41 70.73
N SER A 5 7.01 122.10 70.96
CA SER A 5 8.20 121.47 71.56
C SER A 5 8.07 121.10 73.05
N ILE A 6 6.94 121.41 73.69
CA ILE A 6 6.67 121.02 75.08
C ILE A 6 6.01 119.63 75.14
N CYS A 7 5.05 119.35 74.24
CA CYS A 7 4.33 118.06 74.20
C CYS A 7 4.69 117.17 72.99
N ASN A 8 5.46 117.69 72.02
CA ASN A 8 5.79 117.06 70.73
C ASN A 8 4.60 116.71 69.82
N GLU A 9 3.38 117.14 70.16
CA GLU A 9 2.23 116.93 69.28
C GLU A 9 2.23 117.91 68.10
N THR A 10 1.78 117.41 66.95
CA THR A 10 1.64 118.21 65.73
C THR A 10 0.45 119.13 65.85
N PHE A 11 0.59 120.39 65.41
CA PHE A 11 -0.53 121.31 65.38
C PHE A 11 -1.54 120.81 64.33
N VAL A 12 -2.58 120.13 64.79
CA VAL A 12 -3.72 119.74 63.96
C VAL A 12 -4.73 120.88 64.07
N GLY A 13 -5.06 121.55 62.96
CA GLY A 13 -5.81 122.82 62.92
C GLY A 13 -7.29 122.76 63.33
N ILE A 14 -7.60 122.09 64.43
CA ILE A 14 -8.93 121.91 65.01
C ILE A 14 -9.06 122.69 66.33
N HIS A 15 -7.95 123.07 66.98
CA HIS A 15 -7.97 123.90 68.20
C HIS A 15 -7.39 125.30 67.93
N GLN A 16 -8.15 126.15 67.26
CA GLN A 16 -7.78 127.56 66.99
C GLN A 16 -7.53 128.36 68.28
N ASP A 17 -8.05 127.90 69.42
CA ASP A 17 -7.91 128.61 70.68
C ASP A 17 -6.66 128.27 71.49
N SER A 18 -5.89 127.28 71.06
CA SER A 18 -4.82 126.72 71.87
C SER A 18 -3.43 126.96 71.34
N THR A 19 -3.17 127.81 70.34
CA THR A 19 -1.80 128.08 69.84
C THR A 19 -1.39 129.53 70.09
N CYS A 20 -0.22 129.74 70.69
CA CYS A 20 0.35 131.07 70.92
C CYS A 20 1.85 131.10 70.62
N THR A 21 2.36 132.31 70.41
CA THR A 21 3.77 132.59 70.23
C THR A 21 4.24 133.67 71.20
N THR A 22 5.50 133.54 71.60
CA THR A 22 6.20 134.57 72.37
C THR A 22 6.82 135.59 71.43
N LEU A 23 7.27 136.74 71.93
CA LEU A 23 7.95 137.76 71.11
C LEU A 23 9.24 137.26 70.44
N CYS A 24 9.83 136.15 70.90
CA CYS A 24 10.96 135.51 70.22
C CYS A 24 10.53 134.60 69.04
N GLY A 25 9.23 134.54 68.71
CA GLY A 25 8.70 133.87 67.52
C GLY A 25 8.49 132.35 67.64
N HIS A 26 8.82 131.74 68.77
CA HIS A 26 8.57 130.32 68.98
C HIS A 26 7.10 130.05 69.30
N VAL A 27 6.56 128.95 68.75
CA VAL A 27 5.12 128.64 68.79
C VAL A 27 4.87 127.43 69.69
N PHE A 28 3.89 127.56 70.57
CA PHE A 28 3.51 126.53 71.54
C PHE A 28 2.00 126.43 71.66
N HIS A 29 1.52 125.34 72.28
CA HIS A 29 0.16 125.36 72.77
C HIS A 29 0.02 126.34 73.95
N TYR A 30 -1.05 127.12 74.00
CA TYR A 30 -1.36 128.09 75.05
C TYR A 30 -1.28 127.46 76.44
N HIS A 31 -1.94 126.32 76.65
CA HIS A 31 -1.88 125.62 77.93
C HIS A 31 -0.46 125.16 78.28
N CYS A 32 0.29 124.64 77.30
CA CYS A 32 1.67 124.19 77.51
C CYS A 32 2.59 125.37 77.89
N LEU A 33 2.46 126.51 77.23
CA LEU A 33 3.27 127.69 77.53
C LEU A 33 2.90 128.33 78.86
N MET A 34 1.60 128.42 79.20
CA MET A 34 1.15 128.99 80.48
C MET A 34 1.65 128.17 81.67
N ASN A 35 1.62 126.83 81.57
CA ASN A 35 2.17 125.95 82.61
C ASN A 35 3.70 126.09 82.78
N TRP A 36 4.40 126.52 81.72
CA TRP A 36 5.83 126.80 81.78
C TRP A 36 6.12 128.16 82.42
N LEU A 37 5.40 129.21 82.02
CA LEU A 37 5.57 130.56 82.55
C LEU A 37 5.25 130.68 84.04
N ALA A 38 4.37 129.82 84.56
CA ALA A 38 4.14 129.69 86.00
C ALA A 38 5.38 129.27 86.80
N ARG A 39 6.40 128.69 86.15
CA ARG A 39 7.64 128.23 86.79
C ARG A 39 8.85 129.08 86.43
N SER A 40 8.88 129.65 85.22
CA SER A 40 9.96 130.52 84.77
C SER A 40 9.43 131.49 83.73
N GLU A 41 9.64 132.79 83.93
CA GLU A 41 9.26 133.85 82.98
C GLU A 41 10.23 133.91 81.77
N THR A 42 10.54 132.76 81.18
CA THR A 42 11.41 132.63 80.01
C THR A 42 10.80 131.69 78.97
N CYS A 43 11.12 131.90 77.69
CA CYS A 43 10.68 131.03 76.61
C CYS A 43 11.24 129.59 76.81
N PRO A 44 10.41 128.53 76.76
CA PRO A 44 10.88 127.15 76.95
C PRO A 44 11.95 126.72 75.94
N HIS A 45 11.94 127.31 74.74
CA HIS A 45 12.85 126.92 73.67
C HIS A 45 14.17 127.70 73.71
N CYS A 46 14.13 129.03 73.82
CA CYS A 46 15.33 129.88 73.72
C CYS A 46 15.69 130.65 75.01
N ARG A 47 14.88 130.51 76.07
CA ARG A 47 15.06 131.13 77.40
C ARG A 47 15.08 132.66 77.45
N SER A 48 14.70 133.36 76.37
CA SER A 48 14.47 134.82 76.39
C SER A 48 13.37 135.18 77.39
N GLN A 49 13.44 136.35 78.04
CA GLN A 49 12.45 136.81 79.00
C GLN A 49 11.05 136.91 78.35
N VAL A 50 10.02 136.35 78.99
CA VAL A 50 8.65 136.35 78.49
C VAL A 50 7.70 136.79 79.61
N SER A 51 6.93 137.83 79.35
CA SER A 51 5.81 138.26 80.19
C SER A 51 4.49 137.79 79.59
N ILE A 52 3.54 137.40 80.45
CA ILE A 52 2.20 136.94 80.06
C ILE A 52 1.45 138.00 79.24
N ASN A 53 1.68 139.29 79.51
CA ASN A 53 1.00 140.39 78.82
C ASN A 53 1.44 140.57 77.37
N ASN A 54 2.55 139.94 76.95
CA ASN A 54 3.15 140.11 75.62
C ASN A 54 3.04 138.85 74.74
N LEU A 55 2.13 137.93 75.06
CA LEU A 55 1.89 136.72 74.27
C LEU A 55 0.94 137.01 73.09
N VAL A 56 1.28 136.52 71.90
CA VAL A 56 0.45 136.66 70.69
C VAL A 56 -0.22 135.33 70.38
N LYS A 57 -1.55 135.32 70.30
CA LYS A 57 -2.32 134.14 69.89
C LYS A 57 -2.28 134.00 68.37
N LEU A 58 -1.97 132.80 67.85
CA LEU A 58 -1.88 132.54 66.41
C LEU A 58 -3.11 131.78 65.93
N PHE A 59 -3.77 132.29 64.88
CA PHE A 59 -4.87 131.62 64.20
C PHE A 59 -4.35 131.04 62.87
N LEU A 60 -4.08 129.74 62.85
CA LEU A 60 -3.65 129.04 61.64
C LEU A 60 -4.88 128.58 60.84
N GLN A 61 -5.04 129.08 59.61
CA GLN A 61 -6.06 128.60 58.68
C GLN A 61 -5.54 127.35 57.94
N VAL A 62 -6.27 126.24 57.97
CA VAL A 62 -5.96 125.01 57.22
C VAL A 62 -6.78 124.98 55.93
N ASP A 63 -6.16 124.61 54.81
CA ASP A 63 -6.82 124.45 53.51
C ASP A 63 -7.84 123.30 53.54
N PRO A 64 -9.16 123.57 53.38
CA PRO A 64 -10.21 122.56 53.39
C PRO A 64 -10.13 121.58 52.20
N HIS A 65 -9.46 121.93 51.10
CA HIS A 65 -9.45 121.11 49.87
C HIS A 65 -8.47 119.94 49.91
N ALA A 66 -7.52 119.94 50.84
CA ALA A 66 -6.59 118.81 50.98
C ALA A 66 -7.34 117.52 51.32
N ARG A 67 -8.25 117.50 52.29
CA ARG A 67 -8.91 116.27 52.79
C ARG A 67 -9.71 115.51 51.72
N VAL A 68 -10.46 116.23 50.89
CA VAL A 68 -11.33 115.64 49.85
C VAL A 68 -10.52 114.98 48.73
N SER A 69 -9.31 115.48 48.45
CA SER A 69 -8.43 114.91 47.43
C SER A 69 -7.81 113.56 47.83
N TRP A 70 -7.61 113.29 49.12
CA TRP A 70 -7.01 112.03 49.58
C TRP A 70 -8.05 110.91 49.63
N ASP A 71 -9.24 111.16 50.18
CA ASP A 71 -10.30 110.14 50.33
C ASP A 71 -10.79 109.60 48.97
N ARG A 72 -10.92 110.47 47.95
CA ARG A 72 -11.35 110.04 46.60
C ARG A 72 -10.35 109.11 45.90
N LYS A 73 -9.05 109.33 46.09
CA LYS A 73 -8.00 108.59 45.39
C LYS A 73 -7.84 107.17 45.96
N THR A 74 -8.06 107.00 47.26
CA THR A 74 -8.04 105.70 47.94
C THR A 74 -9.26 104.84 47.62
N ASP A 75 -10.45 105.42 47.45
CA ASP A 75 -11.68 104.65 47.15
C ASP A 75 -11.69 104.10 45.71
N GLU A 76 -11.19 104.85 44.73
CA GLU A 76 -11.06 104.40 43.34
C GLU A 76 -10.07 103.22 43.21
N GLU A 77 -8.96 103.24 43.94
CA GLU A 77 -7.99 102.14 43.98
C GLU A 77 -8.59 100.88 44.64
N ILE A 78 -9.34 101.05 45.74
CA ILE A 78 -10.00 99.94 46.44
C ILE A 78 -11.04 99.26 45.54
N GLU A 79 -11.87 100.02 44.82
CA GLU A 79 -12.91 99.42 43.97
C GLU A 79 -12.30 98.72 42.73
N THR A 80 -11.20 99.25 42.21
CA THR A 80 -10.42 98.62 41.13
C THR A 80 -9.85 97.27 41.58
N LEU A 81 -9.24 97.20 42.76
CA LEU A 81 -8.70 95.97 43.32
C LEU A 81 -9.80 94.94 43.63
N LYS A 82 -10.96 95.38 44.14
CA LYS A 82 -12.13 94.50 44.33
C LYS A 82 -12.64 93.94 42.99
N GLY A 83 -12.65 94.75 41.93
CA GLY A 83 -12.97 94.31 40.57
C GLY A 83 -12.03 93.21 40.06
N GLN A 84 -10.71 93.40 40.23
CA GLN A 84 -9.71 92.40 39.87
C GLN A 84 -9.86 91.11 40.68
N LEU A 85 -10.16 91.20 41.98
CA LEU A 85 -10.40 90.03 42.84
C LEU A 85 -11.61 89.21 42.39
N ARG A 86 -12.70 89.87 41.99
CA ARG A 86 -13.90 89.20 41.44
C ARG A 86 -13.59 88.47 40.13
N SER A 87 -12.83 89.10 39.23
CA SER A 87 -12.38 88.49 37.98
C SER A 87 -11.49 87.27 38.23
N LEU A 88 -10.55 87.35 39.17
CA LEU A 88 -9.67 86.23 39.51
C LEU A 88 -10.43 85.06 40.13
N LYS A 89 -11.38 85.32 41.05
CA LYS A 89 -12.25 84.26 41.60
C LYS A 89 -13.08 83.55 40.54
N SER A 90 -13.59 84.29 39.54
CA SER A 90 -14.31 83.69 38.42
C SER A 90 -13.41 82.79 37.57
N LYS A 91 -12.16 83.21 37.31
CA LYS A 91 -11.17 82.39 36.59
C LYS A 91 -10.72 81.18 37.39
N GLU A 92 -10.56 81.32 38.71
CA GLU A 92 -10.22 80.23 39.63
C GLU A 92 -11.29 79.12 39.58
N SER A 93 -12.57 79.49 39.61
CA SER A 93 -13.67 78.53 39.46
C SER A 93 -13.70 77.87 38.07
N GLN A 94 -13.43 78.62 37.00
CA GLN A 94 -13.31 78.04 35.65
C GLN A 94 -12.12 77.07 35.54
N ASN A 95 -10.98 77.41 36.13
CA ASN A 95 -9.79 76.57 36.15
C ASN A 95 -10.01 75.28 36.96
N ALA A 96 -10.70 75.35 38.10
CA ALA A 96 -11.05 74.17 38.91
C ALA A 96 -11.88 73.16 38.09
N ASN A 97 -12.93 73.63 37.40
CA ASN A 97 -13.74 72.77 36.53
C ASN A 97 -12.91 72.15 35.38
N PHE A 98 -11.94 72.91 34.84
CA PHE A 98 -11.07 72.41 33.77
C PHE A 98 -10.09 71.34 34.27
N ILE A 99 -9.56 71.51 35.49
CA ILE A 99 -8.70 70.53 36.17
C ILE A 99 -9.47 69.23 36.41
N ASP A 100 -10.67 69.29 36.96
CA ASP A 100 -11.50 68.10 37.22
C ASP A 100 -11.81 67.31 35.92
N SER A 101 -12.07 68.05 34.83
CA SER A 101 -12.26 67.47 33.50
C SER A 101 -11.00 66.77 32.99
N LEU A 102 -9.83 67.41 33.13
CA LEU A 102 -8.55 66.83 32.72
C LEU A 102 -8.17 65.60 33.54
N GLU A 103 -8.39 65.62 34.86
CA GLU A 103 -8.15 64.47 35.74
C GLU A 103 -9.03 63.28 35.37
N SER A 104 -10.30 63.53 35.08
CA SER A 104 -11.24 62.50 34.61
C SER A 104 -10.78 61.86 33.29
N GLN A 105 -10.31 62.68 32.35
CA GLN A 105 -9.77 62.19 31.07
C GLN A 105 -8.47 61.41 31.27
N LEU A 106 -7.57 61.87 32.14
CA LEU A 106 -6.31 61.19 32.46
C LEU A 106 -6.59 59.81 33.05
N ASN A 107 -7.53 59.71 33.99
CA ASN A 107 -7.90 58.44 34.61
C ASN A 107 -8.47 57.46 33.58
N ALA A 108 -9.38 57.92 32.71
CA ALA A 108 -9.92 57.11 31.62
C ALA A 108 -8.82 56.60 30.67
N LYS A 109 -7.84 57.45 30.31
CA LYS A 109 -6.70 57.06 29.48
C LYS A 109 -5.78 56.06 30.18
N ASN A 110 -5.54 56.20 31.49
CA ASN A 110 -4.73 55.26 32.27
C ASN A 110 -5.38 53.88 32.36
N ILE A 111 -6.70 53.81 32.53
CA ILE A 111 -7.46 52.55 32.53
C ILE A 111 -7.38 51.87 31.14
N ALA A 112 -7.55 52.65 30.07
CA ALA A 112 -7.40 52.16 28.70
C ALA A 112 -5.97 51.66 28.41
N LEU A 113 -4.95 52.36 28.91
CA LEU A 113 -3.55 51.96 28.74
C LEU A 113 -3.25 50.65 29.49
N LYS A 114 -3.79 50.48 30.69
CA LYS A 114 -3.62 49.25 31.48
C LYS A 114 -4.25 48.04 30.78
N SER A 115 -5.49 48.17 30.33
CA SER A 115 -6.18 47.11 29.57
C SER A 115 -5.47 46.79 28.25
N SER A 116 -4.94 47.80 27.55
CA SER A 116 -4.14 47.60 26.34
C SER A 116 -2.83 46.86 26.61
N LYS A 117 -2.14 47.13 27.74
CA LYS A 117 -0.94 46.38 28.14
C LYS A 117 -1.25 44.92 28.45
N GLU A 118 -2.30 44.66 29.23
CA GLU A 118 -2.72 43.29 29.56
C GLU A 118 -3.07 42.48 28.29
N TYR A 119 -3.68 43.11 27.30
CA TYR A 119 -3.95 42.49 26.01
C TYR A 119 -2.67 42.20 25.20
N ALA A 120 -1.72 43.14 25.17
CA ALA A 120 -0.43 42.93 24.51
C ALA A 120 0.39 41.79 25.15
N ASP A 121 0.38 41.68 26.48
CA ASP A 121 1.06 40.60 27.20
C ASP A 121 0.42 39.23 26.90
N LYS A 122 -0.92 39.17 26.79
CA LYS A 122 -1.62 37.95 26.34
C LYS A 122 -1.19 37.52 24.93
N LEU A 123 -1.12 38.46 23.99
CA LEU A 123 -0.68 38.18 22.61
C LEU A 123 0.78 37.70 22.57
N LYS A 124 1.66 38.31 23.39
CA LYS A 124 3.06 37.91 23.49
C LYS A 124 3.20 36.47 24.01
N ASN A 125 2.46 36.11 25.05
CA ASN A 125 2.45 34.75 25.59
C ASN A 125 1.90 33.73 24.58
N GLN A 126 0.86 34.08 23.82
CA GLN A 126 0.35 33.24 22.73
C GLN A 126 1.41 33.02 21.64
N ALA A 127 2.12 34.08 21.23
CA ALA A 127 3.19 33.97 20.23
C ALA A 127 4.36 33.09 20.70
N GLU A 128 4.76 33.17 21.96
CA GLU A 128 5.80 32.30 22.53
C GLU A 128 5.36 30.83 22.58
N ASN A 129 4.09 30.56 22.90
CA ASN A 129 3.54 29.20 22.87
C ASN A 129 3.49 28.64 21.45
N HIS A 130 3.07 29.44 20.46
CA HIS A 130 3.09 29.04 19.06
C HIS A 130 4.52 28.75 18.58
N LYS A 131 5.51 29.57 18.98
CA LYS A 131 6.93 29.35 18.66
C LYS A 131 7.44 28.02 19.22
N LYS A 132 7.09 27.67 20.47
CA LYS A 132 7.43 26.36 21.06
C LYS A 132 6.79 25.21 20.28
N GLY A 133 5.51 25.34 19.90
CA GLY A 133 4.81 24.36 19.07
C GLY A 133 5.49 24.15 17.71
N TYR A 134 5.88 25.23 17.03
CA TYR A 134 6.57 25.16 15.74
C TYR A 134 7.91 24.42 15.85
N ILE A 135 8.72 24.68 16.88
CA ILE A 135 9.99 23.98 17.10
C ILE A 135 9.77 22.47 17.28
N ALA A 136 8.76 22.08 18.05
CA ALA A 136 8.42 20.67 18.26
C ALA A 136 7.99 19.99 16.94
N ILE A 137 7.18 20.67 16.11
CA ILE A 137 6.76 20.17 14.80
C ILE A 137 7.97 19.98 13.87
N VAL A 138 8.89 20.94 13.82
CA VAL A 138 10.10 20.85 12.99
C VAL A 138 10.99 19.68 13.42
N ALA A 139 11.15 19.46 14.73
CA ALA A 139 11.89 18.30 15.25
C ALA A 139 11.24 16.97 14.84
N ASN A 140 9.90 16.87 14.95
CA ASN A 140 9.16 15.69 14.52
C ASN A 140 9.27 15.44 13.01
N LEU A 141 9.22 16.49 12.18
CA LEU A 141 9.39 16.38 10.73
C LEU A 141 10.79 15.85 10.36
N LYS A 142 11.83 16.26 11.08
CA LYS A 142 13.19 15.76 10.86
C LYS A 142 13.28 14.26 11.15
N LEU A 143 12.72 13.80 12.27
CA LEU A 143 12.67 12.38 12.63
C LEU A 143 11.87 11.55 11.61
N LEU A 144 10.73 12.07 11.14
CA LEU A 144 9.93 11.44 10.09
C LEU A 144 10.70 11.29 8.78
N LYS A 145 11.50 12.29 8.41
CA LYS A 145 12.32 12.24 7.19
C LYS A 145 13.44 11.18 7.29
N GLU A 146 14.07 11.05 8.44
CA GLU A 146 15.07 10.00 8.69
C GLU A 146 14.45 8.60 8.61
N LYS A 147 13.24 8.42 9.19
CA LYS A 147 12.49 7.16 9.08
C LYS A 147 12.09 6.84 7.63
N LEU A 148 11.69 7.85 6.85
CA LEU A 148 11.37 7.67 5.43
C LEU A 148 12.59 7.17 4.65
N ASN A 149 13.75 7.81 4.84
CA ASN A 149 14.98 7.40 4.17
C ASN A 149 15.40 5.97 4.56
N ALA A 150 15.24 5.58 5.83
CA ALA A 150 15.50 4.21 6.28
C ALA A 150 14.53 3.19 5.64
N SER A 151 13.26 3.55 5.47
CA SER A 151 12.28 2.69 4.78
C SER A 151 12.62 2.53 3.29
N GLU A 152 13.12 3.58 2.63
CA GLU A 152 13.57 3.51 1.23
C GLU A 152 14.80 2.62 1.04
N THR A 153 15.76 2.63 1.98
CA THR A 153 16.93 1.74 1.91
C THR A 153 16.53 0.29 2.15
N GLU A 154 15.60 0.01 3.07
CA GLU A 154 15.03 -1.32 3.24
C GLU A 154 14.31 -1.80 1.98
N LYS A 155 13.48 -0.95 1.34
CA LYS A 155 12.82 -1.28 0.07
C LYS A 155 13.82 -1.68 -1.02
N LYS A 156 14.94 -0.95 -1.15
CA LYS A 156 16.01 -1.29 -2.10
C LYS A 156 16.65 -2.66 -1.77
N LYS A 157 16.88 -2.94 -0.49
CA LYS A 157 17.42 -4.22 -0.02
C LYS A 157 16.47 -5.39 -0.31
N PHE A 158 15.17 -5.21 -0.05
CA PHE A 158 14.15 -6.22 -0.39
C PHE A 158 14.07 -6.46 -1.90
N LYS A 159 14.11 -5.40 -2.71
CA LYS A 159 14.11 -5.55 -4.18
C LYS A 159 15.32 -6.34 -4.69
N LEU A 160 16.50 -6.11 -4.10
CA LEU A 160 17.70 -6.86 -4.44
C LEU A 160 17.57 -8.34 -4.04
N LYS A 161 17.09 -8.62 -2.82
CA LYS A 161 16.89 -10.00 -2.34
C LYS A 161 15.84 -10.76 -3.16
N TYR A 162 14.75 -10.10 -3.55
CA TYR A 162 13.74 -10.69 -4.44
C TYR A 162 14.34 -11.04 -5.80
N LEU A 163 15.18 -10.15 -6.36
CA LEU A 163 15.88 -10.41 -7.62
C LEU A 163 16.82 -11.63 -7.48
N GLU A 164 17.60 -11.71 -6.40
CA GLU A 164 18.47 -12.86 -6.10
C GLU A 164 17.66 -14.17 -6.02
N GLN A 165 16.58 -14.20 -5.25
CA GLN A 165 15.72 -15.39 -5.13
C GLN A 165 15.07 -15.78 -6.47
N THR A 166 14.66 -14.79 -7.27
CA THR A 166 14.10 -15.04 -8.60
C THR A 166 15.15 -15.69 -9.51
N THR A 167 16.39 -15.21 -9.48
CA THR A 167 17.49 -15.83 -10.25
C THR A 167 17.83 -17.24 -9.78
N GLU A 168 17.72 -17.52 -8.47
CA GLU A 168 17.94 -18.85 -7.91
C GLU A 168 16.85 -19.83 -8.35
N VAL A 169 15.57 -19.43 -8.29
CA VAL A 169 14.44 -20.25 -8.76
C VAL A 169 14.56 -20.55 -10.26
N GLN A 170 14.95 -19.56 -11.08
CA GLN A 170 15.21 -19.77 -12.50
C GLN A 170 16.31 -20.80 -12.74
N SER A 171 17.41 -20.71 -11.99
CA SER A 171 18.54 -21.66 -12.06
C SER A 171 18.12 -23.07 -11.67
N LEU A 172 17.38 -23.23 -10.58
CA LEU A 172 16.88 -24.53 -10.12
C LEU A 172 15.89 -25.13 -11.12
N THR A 173 14.99 -24.32 -11.69
CA THR A 173 14.03 -24.76 -12.72
C THR A 173 14.74 -25.29 -13.96
N LYS A 174 15.83 -24.63 -14.37
CA LYS A 174 16.69 -25.08 -15.46
C LYS A 174 17.35 -26.43 -15.14
N ASN A 175 18.02 -26.55 -13.99
CA ASN A 175 18.68 -27.79 -13.59
C ASN A 175 17.71 -28.97 -13.53
N LEU A 176 16.47 -28.72 -13.09
CA LEU A 176 15.40 -29.71 -13.05
C LEU A 176 15.01 -30.18 -14.45
N TYR A 177 14.89 -29.27 -15.42
CA TYR A 177 14.65 -29.66 -16.82
C TYR A 177 15.83 -30.42 -17.42
N ASP A 178 17.08 -30.01 -17.15
CA ASP A 178 18.28 -30.69 -17.65
C ASP A 178 18.33 -32.16 -17.18
N LEU A 179 18.06 -32.40 -15.90
CA LEU A 179 17.98 -33.76 -15.35
C LEU A 179 16.85 -34.58 -16.00
N GLN A 180 15.70 -33.97 -16.28
CA GLN A 180 14.59 -34.64 -16.96
C GLN A 180 14.92 -34.99 -18.39
N SER A 181 15.61 -34.11 -19.09
CA SER A 181 16.07 -34.33 -20.45
C SER A 181 17.01 -35.53 -20.52
N GLN A 182 17.99 -35.59 -19.60
CA GLN A 182 18.88 -36.73 -19.43
C GLN A 182 18.11 -38.03 -19.14
N ASN A 183 17.17 -37.98 -18.20
CA ASN A 183 16.31 -39.14 -17.90
C ASN A 183 15.51 -39.59 -19.12
N SER A 184 14.93 -38.66 -19.88
CA SER A 184 14.17 -38.97 -21.09
C SER A 184 15.06 -39.64 -22.14
N ALA A 185 16.29 -39.16 -22.35
CA ALA A 185 17.23 -39.75 -23.29
C ALA A 185 17.57 -41.21 -22.92
N VAL A 186 17.80 -41.49 -21.63
CA VAL A 186 18.03 -42.85 -21.13
C VAL A 186 16.79 -43.72 -21.30
N ILE A 187 15.60 -43.22 -20.95
CA ILE A 187 14.33 -43.93 -21.11
C ILE A 187 14.10 -44.29 -22.58
N ASP A 188 14.32 -43.36 -23.51
CA ASP A 188 14.13 -43.59 -24.93
C ASP A 188 15.10 -44.65 -25.47
N LYS A 189 16.36 -44.62 -25.03
CA LYS A 189 17.35 -45.66 -25.35
C LYS A 189 16.90 -47.04 -24.85
N LEU A 190 16.45 -47.14 -23.61
CA LEU A 190 15.94 -48.38 -23.03
C LEU A 190 14.67 -48.86 -23.73
N LYS A 191 13.74 -47.96 -24.09
CA LYS A 191 12.54 -48.31 -24.86
C LYS A 191 12.91 -48.87 -26.24
N SER A 192 13.90 -48.28 -26.91
CA SER A 192 14.41 -48.78 -28.19
C SER A 192 15.01 -50.18 -28.04
N GLU A 193 15.82 -50.41 -27.00
CA GLU A 193 16.43 -51.71 -26.72
C GLU A 193 15.38 -52.77 -26.34
N ILE A 194 14.37 -52.40 -25.56
CA ILE A 194 13.23 -53.28 -25.28
C ILE A 194 12.47 -53.61 -26.58
N ALA A 195 12.30 -52.66 -27.49
CA ALA A 195 11.63 -52.88 -28.76
C ALA A 195 12.42 -53.83 -29.66
N THR A 196 13.76 -53.66 -29.75
CA THR A 196 14.63 -54.59 -30.50
C THR A 196 14.56 -55.99 -29.90
N LEU A 197 14.70 -56.12 -28.58
CA LEU A 197 14.60 -57.42 -27.88
C LEU A 197 13.21 -58.07 -28.05
N LYS A 198 12.13 -57.29 -28.03
CA LYS A 198 10.77 -57.80 -28.33
C LYS A 198 10.66 -58.30 -29.76
N SER A 199 11.24 -57.59 -30.72
CA SER A 199 11.24 -58.01 -32.13
C SER A 199 12.06 -59.28 -32.34
N GLU A 200 13.22 -59.41 -31.69
CA GLU A 200 14.06 -60.61 -31.68
C GLU A 200 13.33 -61.79 -31.04
N LYS A 201 12.72 -61.60 -29.86
CA LYS A 201 11.90 -62.62 -29.20
C LYS A 201 10.77 -63.11 -30.12
N ALA A 202 10.07 -62.19 -30.79
CA ALA A 202 9.00 -62.55 -31.72
C ALA A 202 9.52 -63.27 -32.98
N TYR A 203 10.75 -62.98 -33.41
CA TYR A 203 11.43 -63.70 -34.49
C TYR A 203 11.80 -65.13 -34.05
N PHE A 204 12.39 -65.31 -32.87
CA PHE A 204 12.74 -66.63 -32.34
C PHE A 204 11.50 -67.49 -32.06
N GLN A 205 10.44 -66.93 -31.48
CA GLN A 205 9.18 -67.65 -31.25
C GLN A 205 8.53 -68.15 -32.54
N ARG A 206 8.54 -67.34 -33.62
CA ARG A 206 8.09 -67.76 -34.95
C ARG A 206 8.94 -68.90 -35.53
N ARG A 207 10.24 -68.89 -35.26
CA ARG A 207 11.16 -69.95 -35.71
C ARG A 207 10.95 -71.27 -34.95
N CYS A 208 10.69 -71.22 -33.64
CA CYS A 208 10.41 -72.40 -32.82
C CYS A 208 9.08 -73.09 -33.23
N HIS A 209 8.01 -72.31 -33.52
CA HIS A 209 6.75 -72.84 -34.03
C HIS A 209 6.88 -73.55 -35.40
N ASN A 210 7.88 -73.19 -36.21
CA ASN A 210 8.14 -73.87 -37.49
C ASN A 210 8.93 -75.18 -37.33
N THR A 211 9.66 -75.36 -36.23
CA THR A 211 10.42 -76.60 -35.94
C THR A 211 9.60 -77.68 -35.24
N GLU A 212 8.47 -77.33 -34.59
CA GLU A 212 7.57 -78.31 -33.97
C GLU A 212 6.58 -78.96 -34.97
N ASN A 213 6.51 -78.49 -36.22
CA ASN A 213 5.67 -79.03 -37.29
C ASN A 213 6.46 -79.77 -38.39
N ILE A 214 7.45 -80.58 -38.00
CA ILE A 214 8.12 -81.51 -38.92
C ILE A 214 7.83 -82.95 -38.47
N ASN A 215 6.65 -83.46 -38.83
CA ASN A 215 6.42 -84.85 -39.25
C ASN A 215 4.95 -85.09 -39.62
N ILE A 216 4.71 -85.33 -40.92
CA ILE A 216 3.88 -86.40 -41.54
C ILE A 216 3.48 -85.96 -42.96
N GLU A 217 3.50 -86.94 -43.86
CA GLU A 217 3.53 -86.95 -45.32
C GLU A 217 2.30 -86.32 -46.03
N GLN A 218 2.58 -85.75 -47.23
CA GLN A 218 1.80 -85.53 -48.49
C GLN A 218 0.28 -85.85 -48.60
N PRO A 219 -0.44 -85.42 -49.68
CA PRO A 219 -0.41 -84.17 -50.45
C PRO A 219 -1.84 -83.57 -50.75
N CYS A 220 -1.87 -82.39 -51.39
CA CYS A 220 -2.97 -81.81 -52.19
C CYS A 220 -4.18 -81.17 -51.48
N SER A 221 -4.34 -79.84 -51.61
CA SER A 221 -5.27 -79.22 -52.56
C SER A 221 -5.59 -77.76 -52.20
N SER A 222 -5.80 -77.00 -53.25
CA SER A 222 -6.16 -75.59 -53.37
C SER A 222 -7.22 -75.12 -52.38
N LYS A 223 -7.02 -73.93 -51.80
CA LYS A 223 -7.99 -72.82 -51.86
C LYS A 223 -7.37 -71.54 -51.28
N MET A 224 -7.25 -70.55 -52.17
CA MET A 224 -7.11 -69.14 -51.80
C MET A 224 -8.23 -68.77 -50.83
N CYS A 225 -7.88 -68.19 -49.69
CA CYS A 225 -8.77 -67.30 -48.95
C CYS A 225 -8.22 -65.89 -49.11
N ILE A 226 -8.94 -65.14 -49.93
CA ILE A 226 -8.87 -63.69 -50.06
C ILE A 226 -9.25 -63.14 -48.68
N GLU A 227 -8.30 -62.52 -47.98
CA GLU A 227 -8.61 -61.69 -46.81
C GLU A 227 -8.83 -60.26 -47.28
N ASN A 228 -9.95 -59.72 -46.83
CA ASN A 228 -10.54 -58.44 -47.23
C ASN A 228 -9.58 -57.26 -47.04
N GLU A 229 -9.13 -56.69 -48.15
CA GLU A 229 -8.81 -55.28 -48.27
C GLU A 229 -10.10 -54.47 -48.05
N ASN A 230 -10.32 -54.03 -46.81
CA ASN A 230 -11.14 -52.86 -46.51
C ASN A 230 -10.46 -52.08 -45.38
N ALA A 231 -9.20 -51.69 -45.64
CA ALA A 231 -8.63 -50.50 -45.04
C ALA A 231 -9.04 -49.32 -45.91
N ILE A 232 -9.83 -48.41 -45.34
CA ILE A 232 -10.19 -47.11 -45.89
C ILE A 232 -8.92 -46.42 -46.41
N PRO A 233 -8.87 -45.89 -47.65
CA PRO A 233 -7.66 -45.33 -48.22
C PRO A 233 -7.35 -43.99 -47.53
N LEU A 234 -6.51 -44.02 -46.48
CA LEU A 234 -5.76 -42.82 -46.12
C LEU A 234 -4.79 -42.55 -47.27
N GLN A 235 -5.01 -41.43 -47.93
CA GLN A 235 -4.13 -40.85 -48.93
C GLN A 235 -2.67 -41.01 -48.50
N ASN A 236 -1.88 -41.66 -49.34
CA ASN A 236 -0.43 -41.59 -49.30
C ASN A 236 -0.01 -40.12 -49.51
N GLN A 237 0.00 -39.34 -48.43
CA GLN A 237 0.83 -38.16 -48.36
C GLN A 237 2.27 -38.64 -48.18
N THR A 238 3.12 -38.31 -49.15
CA THR A 238 4.57 -38.43 -49.06
C THR A 238 5.05 -37.83 -47.73
N LYS A 239 5.38 -38.65 -46.73
CA LYS A 239 5.96 -38.15 -45.47
C LYS A 239 7.25 -37.41 -45.80
N SER A 240 7.27 -36.10 -45.56
CA SER A 240 8.48 -35.30 -45.67
C SER A 240 9.54 -35.85 -44.73
N VAL A 241 10.72 -36.18 -45.25
CA VAL A 241 11.85 -36.66 -44.45
C VAL A 241 12.64 -35.45 -43.97
N TYR A 242 12.93 -35.39 -42.67
CA TYR A 242 13.69 -34.31 -42.05
C TYR A 242 15.03 -34.85 -41.54
N TYR A 243 16.07 -34.03 -41.66
CA TYR A 243 17.45 -34.42 -41.40
C TYR A 243 18.11 -33.47 -40.41
N GLY A 244 18.87 -34.05 -39.48
CA GLY A 244 19.87 -33.30 -38.75
C GLY A 244 21.07 -33.04 -39.67
N HIS A 245 22.06 -33.92 -39.58
CA HIS A 245 23.19 -34.02 -40.51
C HIS A 245 22.85 -34.95 -41.67
N ASP A 246 23.72 -34.97 -42.67
CA ASP A 246 23.70 -36.01 -43.71
C ASP A 246 23.76 -37.41 -43.06
N PRO A 247 22.79 -38.31 -43.32
CA PRO A 247 22.80 -39.68 -42.78
C PRO A 247 24.05 -40.50 -43.15
N GLN A 248 24.78 -40.11 -44.20
CA GLN A 248 26.03 -40.76 -44.61
C GLN A 248 27.23 -40.33 -43.76
N LEU A 249 27.06 -39.30 -42.93
CA LEU A 249 28.11 -38.74 -42.10
C LEU A 249 28.13 -39.39 -40.71
N HIS A 250 29.19 -40.13 -40.41
CA HIS A 250 29.38 -40.75 -39.09
C HIS A 250 30.10 -39.79 -38.12
N LEU A 251 29.32 -38.99 -37.40
CA LEU A 251 29.82 -38.14 -36.32
C LEU A 251 29.88 -38.86 -34.99
N THR A 252 30.88 -38.52 -34.17
CA THR A 252 31.00 -39.04 -32.80
C THR A 252 30.07 -38.27 -31.85
N ALA A 253 29.74 -38.88 -30.70
CA ALA A 253 28.95 -38.24 -29.65
C ALA A 253 29.60 -36.99 -29.01
N GLN A 254 30.88 -36.72 -29.31
CA GLN A 254 31.60 -35.51 -28.87
C GLN A 254 31.61 -34.40 -29.94
N GLN A 255 31.19 -34.68 -31.16
CA GLN A 255 31.25 -33.74 -32.30
C GLN A 255 29.93 -33.68 -33.07
N PHE A 256 28.82 -34.04 -32.43
CA PHE A 256 27.52 -34.11 -33.10
C PHE A 256 26.98 -32.72 -33.52
N LEU A 257 27.55 -31.61 -33.02
CA LEU A 257 27.25 -30.25 -33.47
C LEU A 257 28.23 -29.71 -34.53
N LEU A 258 29.13 -30.55 -35.06
CA LEU A 258 30.10 -30.12 -36.07
C LEU A 258 29.40 -29.47 -37.27
N GLY A 259 29.87 -28.28 -37.69
CA GLY A 259 29.27 -27.50 -38.78
C GLY A 259 28.04 -26.68 -38.37
N CYS A 260 27.56 -26.78 -37.13
CA CYS A 260 26.49 -25.94 -36.62
C CYS A 260 27.06 -24.60 -36.11
N VAL A 261 26.57 -23.50 -36.68
CA VAL A 261 26.79 -22.13 -36.21
C VAL A 261 25.48 -21.60 -35.63
N PHE A 262 25.51 -21.24 -34.35
CA PHE A 262 24.36 -20.77 -33.57
C PHE A 262 24.39 -19.26 -33.38
N LEU A 263 23.21 -18.63 -33.45
CA LEU A 263 22.96 -17.30 -32.90
C LEU A 263 21.90 -17.41 -31.81
N ILE A 264 22.19 -16.86 -30.64
CA ILE A 264 21.26 -16.85 -29.50
C ILE A 264 20.62 -15.47 -29.43
N VAL A 265 19.30 -15.40 -29.59
CA VAL A 265 18.53 -14.16 -29.52
C VAL A 265 18.06 -13.92 -28.08
N GLU A 266 18.59 -12.87 -27.47
CA GLU A 266 18.26 -12.46 -26.10
C GLU A 266 17.08 -11.48 -26.11
N LEU A 267 16.05 -11.74 -25.31
CA LEU A 267 14.96 -10.80 -25.09
C LEU A 267 15.20 -10.07 -23.77
N GLN A 268 15.33 -8.75 -23.83
CA GLN A 268 15.30 -7.90 -22.65
C GLN A 268 13.84 -7.77 -22.20
N VAL A 269 13.45 -8.55 -21.19
CA VAL A 269 12.14 -8.39 -20.55
C VAL A 269 12.27 -7.30 -19.48
N GLU A 270 11.72 -6.11 -19.74
CA GLU A 270 11.90 -4.92 -18.88
C GLU A 270 11.21 -5.02 -17.51
N HIS A 271 10.33 -6.00 -17.29
CA HIS A 271 9.71 -6.24 -16.00
C HIS A 271 9.45 -7.73 -15.84
N GLU A 272 9.92 -8.27 -14.70
CA GLU A 272 9.86 -9.69 -14.30
C GLU A 272 10.93 -10.57 -14.94
N GLY A 273 11.71 -11.23 -14.08
CA GLY A 273 12.59 -12.33 -14.43
C GLY A 273 11.78 -13.55 -14.87
N LYS A 274 11.08 -13.45 -15.99
CA LYS A 274 10.49 -14.58 -16.71
C LYS A 274 11.04 -14.54 -18.12
N LEU A 275 12.25 -15.06 -18.28
CA LEU A 275 12.55 -16.06 -19.31
C LEU A 275 14.00 -16.50 -19.19
N CYS A 276 14.18 -17.81 -19.30
CA CYS A 276 15.46 -18.49 -19.29
C CYS A 276 16.38 -17.96 -20.38
N ASN A 277 17.62 -17.66 -20.01
CA ASN A 277 18.77 -17.66 -20.90
C ASN A 277 20.02 -17.41 -20.04
N ASP A 278 20.45 -18.41 -19.26
CA ASP A 278 21.85 -18.40 -18.79
C ASP A 278 22.73 -18.81 -19.97
N ILE A 279 22.98 -17.81 -20.81
CA ILE A 279 23.62 -17.87 -22.12
C ILE A 279 25.05 -18.40 -22.03
N THR A 280 25.71 -18.20 -20.88
CA THR A 280 27.13 -18.53 -20.71
C THR A 280 27.35 -20.04 -20.72
N MET A 281 26.47 -20.80 -20.06
CA MET A 281 26.57 -22.27 -20.02
C MET A 281 26.21 -22.90 -21.38
N SER A 282 25.10 -22.47 -22.00
CA SER A 282 24.71 -23.01 -23.32
C SER A 282 25.76 -22.73 -24.41
N LYS A 283 26.48 -21.60 -24.35
CA LYS A 283 27.58 -21.28 -25.27
C LYS A 283 28.76 -22.23 -25.12
N LEU A 284 29.16 -22.55 -23.88
CA LEU A 284 30.26 -23.47 -23.61
C LEU A 284 29.92 -24.89 -24.05
N ASP A 285 28.71 -25.35 -23.76
CA ASP A 285 28.24 -26.69 -24.12
C ASP A 285 28.20 -26.88 -25.65
N ILE A 286 27.78 -25.86 -26.41
CA ILE A 286 27.81 -25.88 -27.89
C ILE A 286 29.25 -26.08 -28.40
N ILE A 287 30.20 -25.29 -27.86
CA ILE A 287 31.59 -25.30 -28.30
C ILE A 287 32.26 -26.63 -27.95
N GLU A 288 32.00 -27.16 -26.76
CA GLU A 288 32.52 -28.46 -26.31
C GLU A 288 32.13 -29.60 -27.25
N HIS A 289 30.94 -29.53 -27.85
CA HIS A 289 30.39 -30.59 -28.71
C HIS A 289 30.57 -30.32 -30.23
N GLY A 290 31.46 -29.39 -30.59
CA GLY A 290 31.90 -29.14 -31.98
C GLY A 290 31.12 -28.06 -32.74
N GLY A 291 30.18 -27.37 -32.09
CA GLY A 291 29.47 -26.23 -32.66
C GLY A 291 30.21 -24.91 -32.47
N SER A 292 29.68 -23.83 -33.05
CA SER A 292 30.18 -22.46 -32.86
C SER A 292 29.04 -21.49 -32.58
N VAL A 293 29.32 -20.40 -31.87
CA VAL A 293 28.34 -19.36 -31.54
C VAL A 293 28.79 -18.01 -32.06
N ASP A 294 27.97 -17.38 -32.89
CA ASP A 294 28.17 -16.03 -33.39
C ASP A 294 27.27 -15.04 -32.61
N GLN A 295 27.75 -13.82 -32.43
CA GLN A 295 27.01 -12.75 -31.75
C GLN A 295 26.19 -11.88 -32.71
N ILE A 296 26.51 -11.93 -34.01
CA ILE A 296 25.93 -11.07 -35.04
C ILE A 296 25.28 -11.94 -36.10
N TYR A 297 24.08 -11.53 -36.54
CA TYR A 297 23.39 -12.21 -37.62
C TYR A 297 24.20 -12.17 -38.92
N SER A 298 24.42 -13.34 -39.54
CA SER A 298 25.23 -13.49 -40.75
C SER A 298 24.83 -14.74 -41.54
N ASN A 299 25.27 -14.83 -42.80
CA ASN A 299 24.90 -15.93 -43.70
C ASN A 299 25.39 -17.31 -43.23
N ARG A 300 26.48 -17.37 -42.47
CA ARG A 300 27.04 -18.62 -41.93
C ARG A 300 26.21 -19.22 -40.79
N ILE A 301 25.26 -18.48 -40.23
CA ILE A 301 24.37 -19.01 -39.20
C ILE A 301 23.55 -20.15 -39.79
N THR A 302 23.48 -21.23 -39.02
CA THR A 302 22.69 -22.42 -39.34
C THR A 302 21.46 -22.53 -38.44
N HIS A 303 21.60 -22.14 -37.16
CA HIS A 303 20.58 -22.27 -36.14
C HIS A 303 20.38 -20.94 -35.40
N VAL A 304 19.13 -20.59 -35.13
CA VAL A 304 18.78 -19.41 -34.31
C VAL A 304 18.05 -19.90 -33.07
N ILE A 305 18.66 -19.75 -31.90
CA ILE A 305 18.05 -20.07 -30.61
C ILE A 305 17.16 -18.89 -30.20
N CYS A 306 15.86 -19.15 -30.11
CA CYS A 306 14.87 -18.12 -29.83
C CYS A 306 13.59 -18.72 -29.23
N ILE A 307 12.89 -17.92 -28.44
CA ILE A 307 11.65 -18.30 -27.77
C ILE A 307 10.39 -17.81 -28.49
N THR A 308 10.51 -16.77 -29.32
CA THR A 308 9.42 -16.20 -30.13
C THR A 308 9.84 -16.00 -31.57
N GLN A 309 8.89 -16.23 -32.48
CA GLN A 309 8.99 -15.92 -33.90
C GLN A 309 8.87 -14.42 -34.18
N LYS A 310 8.36 -13.62 -33.23
CA LYS A 310 8.07 -12.17 -33.42
C LYS A 310 9.28 -11.25 -33.28
N HIS A 311 10.44 -11.79 -32.94
CA HIS A 311 11.66 -11.01 -32.88
C HIS A 311 12.20 -10.77 -34.30
N HIS A 312 12.57 -9.53 -34.63
CA HIS A 312 12.98 -9.14 -35.99
C HIS A 312 14.11 -10.01 -36.59
N ILE A 313 15.13 -10.37 -35.80
CA ILE A 313 16.21 -11.28 -36.23
C ILE A 313 15.66 -12.69 -36.54
N VAL A 314 14.68 -13.16 -35.77
CA VAL A 314 14.10 -14.49 -35.96
C VAL A 314 13.22 -14.52 -37.20
N GLU A 315 12.42 -13.48 -37.43
CA GLU A 315 11.64 -13.33 -38.67
C GLU A 315 12.55 -13.32 -39.91
N GLN A 316 13.70 -12.63 -39.83
CA GLN A 316 14.70 -12.65 -40.88
C GLN A 316 15.34 -14.04 -41.04
N GLY A 317 15.69 -14.71 -39.95
CA GLY A 317 16.22 -16.07 -39.94
C GLY A 317 15.28 -17.07 -40.60
N ILE A 318 13.99 -17.00 -40.32
CA ILE A 318 12.97 -17.86 -40.94
C ILE A 318 12.93 -17.63 -42.46
N LYS A 319 12.93 -16.36 -42.90
CA LYS A 319 12.96 -16.02 -44.34
C LYS A 319 14.21 -16.51 -45.05
N ASP A 320 15.35 -16.47 -44.37
CA ASP A 320 16.64 -16.93 -44.90
C ASP A 320 16.83 -18.46 -44.80
N GLY A 321 15.78 -19.20 -44.41
CA GLY A 321 15.82 -20.66 -44.30
C GLY A 321 16.73 -21.17 -43.18
N LYS A 322 16.85 -20.42 -42.08
CA LYS A 322 17.62 -20.84 -40.90
C LYS A 322 16.78 -21.76 -40.00
N ARG A 323 17.44 -22.65 -39.25
CA ARG A 323 16.78 -23.54 -38.30
C ARG A 323 16.48 -22.79 -36.99
N CYS A 324 15.26 -22.27 -36.85
CA CYS A 324 14.84 -21.54 -35.65
C CYS A 324 14.22 -22.50 -34.62
N VAL A 325 14.82 -22.57 -33.43
CA VAL A 325 14.46 -23.52 -32.35
C VAL A 325 14.62 -22.88 -30.99
N THR A 326 14.00 -23.42 -29.95
CA THR A 326 14.13 -22.93 -28.57
C THR A 326 15.35 -23.51 -27.86
N ASP A 327 15.69 -22.95 -26.71
CA ASP A 327 16.75 -23.50 -25.84
C ASP A 327 16.39 -24.90 -25.30
N PHE A 328 15.09 -25.23 -25.19
CA PHE A 328 14.66 -26.59 -24.82
C PHE A 328 15.11 -27.64 -25.83
N TRP A 329 15.03 -27.34 -27.13
CA TRP A 329 15.55 -28.22 -28.18
C TRP A 329 17.05 -28.46 -28.01
N LEU A 330 17.81 -27.39 -27.74
CA LEU A 330 19.26 -27.47 -27.58
C LEU A 330 19.63 -28.35 -26.37
N ARG A 331 18.98 -28.14 -25.22
CA ARG A 331 19.16 -28.98 -24.03
C ARG A 331 18.90 -30.46 -24.33
N ASP A 332 17.80 -30.75 -25.02
CA ASP A 332 17.42 -32.12 -25.34
C ASP A 332 18.37 -32.78 -26.36
N VAL A 333 18.87 -32.01 -27.31
CA VAL A 333 19.89 -32.45 -28.27
C VAL A 333 21.25 -32.69 -27.59
N LEU A 334 21.64 -31.84 -26.63
CA LEU A 334 22.83 -32.02 -25.79
C LEU A 334 22.72 -33.28 -24.92
N ALA A 335 21.57 -33.49 -24.25
CA ALA A 335 21.32 -34.66 -23.42
C ALA A 335 21.36 -35.97 -24.24
N ARG A 336 20.82 -35.94 -25.46
CA ARG A 336 20.84 -37.09 -26.40
C ARG A 336 22.17 -37.28 -27.12
N LYS A 337 23.03 -36.26 -27.15
CA LYS A 337 24.30 -36.23 -27.90
C LYS A 337 24.13 -36.53 -29.40
N SER A 338 23.04 -36.02 -29.98
CA SER A 338 22.68 -36.27 -31.38
C SER A 338 21.91 -35.11 -31.96
N MET A 339 22.34 -34.60 -33.12
CA MET A 339 21.67 -33.48 -33.80
C MET A 339 20.51 -34.00 -34.64
N ILE A 340 19.29 -33.76 -34.16
CA ILE A 340 18.05 -34.24 -34.76
C ILE A 340 17.02 -33.10 -34.90
N PRO A 341 16.10 -33.19 -35.89
CA PRO A 341 15.02 -32.22 -36.05
C PRO A 341 14.13 -32.13 -34.80
N PRO A 342 13.51 -30.97 -34.51
CA PRO A 342 12.65 -30.80 -33.35
C PRO A 342 11.47 -31.79 -33.35
N TRP A 343 11.23 -32.41 -32.18
CA TRP A 343 10.25 -33.49 -31.99
C TRP A 343 9.28 -33.26 -30.82
N LEU A 344 9.37 -32.11 -30.14
CA LEU A 344 8.44 -31.71 -29.07
C LEU A 344 7.92 -30.31 -29.38
N ALA A 345 6.69 -29.99 -28.95
CA ALA A 345 6.10 -28.70 -29.30
C ALA A 345 6.90 -27.51 -28.77
N HIS A 346 7.38 -27.56 -27.53
CA HIS A 346 8.19 -26.49 -26.93
C HIS A 346 9.62 -26.39 -27.51
N HIS A 347 10.00 -27.25 -28.46
CA HIS A 347 11.24 -27.07 -29.26
C HIS A 347 11.09 -25.96 -30.31
N PHE A 348 9.86 -25.59 -30.65
CA PHE A 348 9.55 -24.57 -31.64
C PHE A 348 9.33 -23.20 -30.98
N PRO A 349 9.83 -22.11 -31.58
CA PRO A 349 9.58 -20.76 -31.09
C PRO A 349 8.09 -20.42 -31.18
N LEU A 350 7.57 -19.70 -30.19
CA LEU A 350 6.17 -19.30 -30.12
C LEU A 350 5.80 -18.33 -31.24
N PRO A 351 4.59 -18.43 -31.84
CA PRO A 351 4.08 -17.44 -32.79
C PRO A 351 3.60 -16.14 -32.10
N TYR A 352 3.71 -16.04 -30.77
CA TYR A 352 3.21 -14.94 -29.95
C TYR A 352 4.33 -14.03 -29.47
N SER A 353 3.98 -12.77 -29.18
CA SER A 353 4.86 -11.86 -28.45
C SER A 353 4.84 -12.20 -26.96
N ILE A 354 6.01 -12.39 -26.35
CA ILE A 354 6.10 -12.87 -24.96
C ILE A 354 5.65 -11.81 -23.94
N ASN A 355 5.72 -10.53 -24.30
CA ASN A 355 5.38 -9.43 -23.40
C ASN A 355 3.87 -9.10 -23.35
N HIS A 356 3.04 -9.68 -24.23
CA HIS A 356 1.63 -9.32 -24.33
C HIS A 356 0.74 -10.48 -24.77
N ASN A 357 -0.31 -10.76 -23.99
CA ASN A 357 -1.47 -11.60 -24.35
C ASN A 357 -1.09 -13.02 -24.81
N LEU A 358 -0.32 -13.75 -24.01
CA LEU A 358 -0.10 -15.18 -24.24
C LEU A 358 -1.43 -15.95 -24.07
N PRO A 359 -1.66 -17.04 -24.82
CA PRO A 359 -2.99 -17.66 -24.91
C PRO A 359 -3.50 -18.25 -23.58
N CYS A 360 -2.60 -18.56 -22.63
CA CYS A 360 -2.97 -19.11 -21.32
C CYS A 360 -2.65 -18.17 -20.15
N GLN A 361 -2.39 -16.87 -20.39
CA GLN A 361 -1.85 -15.95 -19.37
C GLN A 361 -2.61 -15.93 -18.03
N ASP A 362 -3.93 -16.12 -18.05
CA ASP A 362 -4.80 -16.12 -16.86
C ASP A 362 -5.41 -17.50 -16.54
N LEU A 363 -4.93 -18.57 -17.17
CA LEU A 363 -5.50 -19.91 -17.00
C LEU A 363 -4.76 -20.72 -15.93
N ASN A 364 -5.52 -21.31 -15.02
CA ASN A 364 -5.05 -22.29 -14.07
C ASN A 364 -5.25 -23.70 -14.64
N ILE A 365 -4.16 -24.44 -14.76
CA ILE A 365 -4.14 -25.74 -15.44
C ILE A 365 -3.71 -26.82 -14.44
N TYR A 366 -4.44 -27.92 -14.41
CA TYR A 366 -4.11 -29.09 -13.60
C TYR A 366 -3.62 -30.24 -14.48
N ILE A 367 -2.50 -30.86 -14.12
CA ILE A 367 -1.88 -31.96 -14.88
C ILE A 367 -2.07 -33.27 -14.10
N VAL A 368 -2.61 -34.30 -14.76
CA VAL A 368 -2.88 -35.59 -14.11
C VAL A 368 -2.67 -36.79 -15.04
N ASN A 369 -2.33 -37.94 -14.48
CA ASN A 369 -2.10 -39.21 -15.20
C ASN A 369 -0.85 -39.26 -16.08
N PHE A 370 0.20 -38.49 -15.74
CA PHE A 370 1.50 -38.53 -16.44
C PHE A 370 2.59 -39.07 -15.52
N SER A 371 3.65 -39.64 -16.11
CA SER A 371 4.87 -39.92 -15.34
C SER A 371 5.54 -38.61 -14.90
N ILE A 372 6.45 -38.68 -13.92
CA ILE A 372 7.08 -37.47 -13.37
C ILE A 372 7.83 -36.65 -14.44
N ASN A 373 8.53 -37.32 -15.37
CA ASN A 373 9.25 -36.63 -16.46
C ASN A 373 8.27 -35.96 -17.45
N GLU A 374 7.15 -36.62 -17.75
CA GLU A 374 6.12 -36.06 -18.65
C GLU A 374 5.38 -34.90 -17.99
N TYR A 375 5.08 -34.99 -16.69
CA TYR A 375 4.44 -33.93 -15.91
C TYR A 375 5.23 -32.62 -16.02
N TYR A 376 6.53 -32.66 -15.75
CA TYR A 376 7.34 -31.44 -15.76
C TYR A 376 7.57 -30.90 -17.17
N ARG A 377 7.63 -31.77 -18.19
CA ARG A 377 7.64 -31.34 -19.59
C ARG A 377 6.37 -30.56 -19.94
N ILE A 378 5.21 -31.11 -19.58
CA ILE A 378 3.90 -30.46 -19.80
C ILE A 378 3.82 -29.16 -18.99
N LYS A 379 4.34 -29.14 -17.77
CA LYS A 379 4.43 -27.93 -16.95
C LYS A 379 5.23 -26.84 -17.67
N SER A 380 6.41 -27.15 -18.20
CA SER A 380 7.21 -26.20 -18.99
C SER A 380 6.47 -25.70 -20.23
N MET A 381 5.73 -26.57 -20.92
CA MET A 381 4.90 -26.19 -22.07
C MET A 381 3.78 -25.22 -21.69
N ILE A 382 3.11 -25.46 -20.56
CA ILE A 382 2.04 -24.60 -20.02
C ILE A 382 2.58 -23.23 -19.63
N GLU A 383 3.69 -23.19 -18.90
CA GLU A 383 4.34 -21.95 -18.46
C GLU A 383 4.84 -21.13 -19.66
N LEU A 384 5.32 -21.80 -20.72
CA LEU A 384 5.78 -21.16 -21.96
C LEU A 384 4.66 -20.36 -22.65
N VAL A 385 3.41 -20.84 -22.59
CA VAL A 385 2.24 -20.15 -23.13
C VAL A 385 1.50 -19.28 -22.09
N GLY A 386 2.13 -19.01 -20.94
CA GLY A 386 1.65 -18.11 -19.90
C GLY A 386 0.74 -18.73 -18.85
N GLY A 387 0.47 -20.04 -18.89
CA GLY A 387 -0.44 -20.70 -17.95
C GLY A 387 0.21 -21.01 -16.60
N HIS A 388 -0.65 -21.18 -15.58
CA HIS A 388 -0.24 -21.46 -14.21
C HIS A 388 -0.62 -22.89 -13.83
N VAL A 389 0.37 -23.72 -13.48
CA VAL A 389 0.11 -25.08 -13.01
C VAL A 389 -0.26 -25.06 -11.53
N ILE A 390 -1.43 -25.60 -11.20
CA ILE A 390 -1.95 -25.66 -9.82
C ILE A 390 -1.97 -27.08 -9.29
N GLU A 391 -2.00 -27.23 -7.97
CA GLU A 391 -2.07 -28.55 -7.31
C GLU A 391 -3.51 -28.97 -6.95
N GLU A 392 -4.47 -28.04 -7.00
CA GLU A 392 -5.86 -28.27 -6.58
C GLU A 392 -6.83 -28.30 -7.77
N VAL A 393 -7.36 -29.47 -8.12
CA VAL A 393 -8.25 -29.67 -9.28
C VAL A 393 -9.52 -28.81 -9.27
N THR A 394 -10.00 -28.38 -8.11
CA THR A 394 -11.25 -27.60 -7.95
C THR A 394 -11.15 -26.18 -8.53
N LYS A 395 -9.93 -25.65 -8.63
CA LYS A 395 -9.62 -24.31 -9.15
C LYS A 395 -9.10 -24.35 -10.59
N ALA A 396 -9.08 -25.52 -11.21
CA ALA A 396 -8.57 -25.70 -12.56
C ALA A 396 -9.59 -25.21 -13.59
N ASP A 397 -9.15 -24.31 -14.45
CA ASP A 397 -9.88 -23.90 -15.64
C ASP A 397 -9.84 -25.02 -16.69
N ILE A 398 -8.68 -25.68 -16.82
CA ILE A 398 -8.42 -26.79 -17.75
C ILE A 398 -7.69 -27.92 -17.05
N ILE A 399 -8.04 -29.17 -17.38
CA ILE A 399 -7.39 -30.37 -16.86
C ILE A 399 -6.71 -31.09 -18.02
N VAL A 400 -5.38 -31.16 -18.02
CA VAL A 400 -4.61 -31.93 -19.00
C VAL A 400 -4.42 -33.36 -18.48
N SER A 401 -4.87 -34.36 -19.24
CA SER A 401 -4.77 -35.76 -18.84
C SER A 401 -4.40 -36.72 -19.96
N MET A 402 -3.62 -37.76 -19.61
CA MET A 402 -3.25 -38.85 -20.52
C MET A 402 -4.36 -39.90 -20.69
N LYS A 403 -5.20 -40.09 -19.66
CA LYS A 403 -6.17 -41.19 -19.57
C LYS A 403 -7.56 -40.68 -19.24
N ARG A 404 -8.58 -41.33 -19.79
CA ARG A 404 -9.99 -41.02 -19.51
C ARG A 404 -10.46 -41.54 -18.14
N LYS A 405 -9.83 -42.61 -17.62
CA LYS A 405 -10.17 -43.23 -16.33
C LYS A 405 -9.27 -42.71 -15.21
N TRP A 406 -9.92 -42.19 -14.17
CA TRP A 406 -9.32 -41.70 -12.93
C TRP A 406 -8.89 -42.87 -12.03
N ARG A 407 -7.76 -42.77 -11.32
CA ARG A 407 -7.38 -43.80 -10.32
C ARG A 407 -8.31 -43.74 -9.11
N SER A 408 -8.42 -44.82 -8.35
CA SER A 408 -9.34 -44.94 -7.20
C SER A 408 -9.15 -43.84 -6.13
N ASN A 409 -7.93 -43.30 -5.98
CA ASN A 409 -7.63 -42.17 -5.08
C ASN A 409 -8.13 -40.83 -5.64
N ASP A 410 -8.06 -40.61 -6.95
CA ASP A 410 -8.64 -39.43 -7.61
C ASP A 410 -10.17 -39.48 -7.60
N LEU A 411 -10.76 -40.68 -7.48
CA LEU A 411 -12.20 -40.89 -7.32
C LEU A 411 -12.74 -40.31 -5.99
N ALA A 412 -11.89 -40.20 -4.95
CA ALA A 412 -12.24 -39.54 -3.70
C ALA A 412 -12.31 -38.00 -3.87
N GLN A 413 -11.41 -37.43 -4.69
CA GLN A 413 -11.49 -36.02 -5.09
C GLN A 413 -12.67 -35.78 -6.04
N LYS A 414 -12.93 -36.67 -7.01
CA LYS A 414 -14.14 -36.63 -7.86
C LYS A 414 -15.42 -36.65 -7.01
N LYS A 415 -15.48 -37.50 -5.97
CA LYS A 415 -16.61 -37.56 -5.02
C LYS A 415 -16.71 -36.30 -4.16
N ASN A 416 -15.60 -35.71 -3.71
CA ASN A 416 -15.61 -34.45 -2.95
C ASN A 416 -16.04 -33.26 -3.81
N THR A 417 -15.59 -33.16 -5.06
CA THR A 417 -15.96 -32.05 -5.96
C THR A 417 -17.41 -32.17 -6.43
N LEU A 418 -17.88 -33.38 -6.75
CA LEU A 418 -19.30 -33.64 -7.02
C LEU A 418 -20.17 -33.44 -5.77
N ALA A 419 -19.69 -33.77 -4.57
CA ALA A 419 -20.40 -33.53 -3.31
C ALA A 419 -20.46 -32.04 -2.94
N VAL A 420 -19.40 -31.26 -3.14
CA VAL A 420 -19.40 -29.80 -2.90
C VAL A 420 -20.31 -29.09 -3.90
N HIS A 421 -20.34 -29.55 -5.15
CA HIS A 421 -21.26 -28.99 -6.15
C HIS A 421 -22.71 -29.45 -5.94
N ALA A 422 -22.94 -30.69 -5.51
CA ALA A 422 -24.25 -31.19 -5.10
C ALA A 422 -24.78 -30.49 -3.84
N VAL A 423 -23.91 -30.13 -2.88
CA VAL A 423 -24.28 -29.33 -1.68
C VAL A 423 -24.59 -27.89 -2.06
N ARG A 424 -23.86 -27.30 -3.02
CA ARG A 424 -24.14 -25.95 -3.55
C ARG A 424 -25.46 -25.92 -4.33
N LEU A 425 -25.75 -26.97 -5.11
CA LEU A 425 -27.06 -27.17 -5.75
C LEU A 425 -28.14 -27.49 -4.72
N GLN A 426 -27.85 -28.17 -3.62
CA GLN A 426 -28.81 -28.47 -2.55
C GLN A 426 -29.15 -27.25 -1.69
N GLN A 427 -28.24 -26.28 -1.57
CA GLN A 427 -28.52 -24.96 -1.02
C GLN A 427 -29.28 -24.06 -2.02
N GLN A 428 -29.22 -24.32 -3.32
CA GLN A 428 -30.05 -23.66 -4.34
C GLN A 428 -31.42 -24.33 -4.52
N ARG A 429 -31.54 -25.65 -4.24
CA ARG A 429 -32.78 -26.46 -4.24
C ARG A 429 -33.84 -25.95 -3.26
N GLU A 430 -33.47 -25.20 -2.23
CA GLU A 430 -34.43 -24.61 -1.29
C GLU A 430 -35.15 -23.37 -1.86
N THR A 431 -34.85 -22.97 -3.10
CA THR A 431 -35.41 -21.73 -3.71
C THR A 431 -36.13 -21.90 -5.06
N ALA A 432 -36.19 -23.09 -5.67
CA ALA A 432 -36.84 -23.27 -6.98
C ALA A 432 -37.84 -24.44 -7.01
N SER A 433 -39.11 -24.10 -7.26
CA SER A 433 -40.21 -25.02 -7.60
C SER A 433 -39.84 -25.87 -8.83
N GLY A 434 -39.99 -27.19 -8.71
CA GLY A 434 -39.41 -28.17 -9.63
C GLY A 434 -40.03 -28.29 -11.03
N ARG A 435 -39.21 -28.86 -11.93
CA ARG A 435 -39.55 -29.85 -12.99
C ARG A 435 -38.43 -30.11 -14.02
N ASN A 436 -37.20 -29.63 -13.83
CA ASN A 436 -36.08 -29.83 -14.79
C ASN A 436 -34.91 -30.67 -14.24
N ASP A 437 -35.14 -31.48 -13.22
CA ASP A 437 -34.11 -32.02 -12.32
C ASP A 437 -33.18 -33.10 -12.90
N ALA A 438 -33.51 -33.70 -14.05
CA ALA A 438 -32.65 -34.69 -14.73
C ALA A 438 -31.66 -34.04 -15.72
N LEU A 439 -32.05 -32.93 -16.34
CA LEU A 439 -31.27 -32.29 -17.41
C LEU A 439 -30.09 -31.48 -16.85
N GLU A 440 -30.27 -30.79 -15.72
CA GLU A 440 -29.22 -29.93 -15.13
C GLU A 440 -28.06 -30.71 -14.48
N GLY A 441 -28.33 -31.92 -13.94
CA GLY A 441 -27.30 -32.82 -13.42
C GLY A 441 -26.40 -33.40 -14.52
N GLU A 442 -27.00 -33.75 -15.67
CA GLU A 442 -26.27 -34.17 -16.86
C GLU A 442 -25.45 -33.01 -17.47
N ILE A 443 -25.96 -31.78 -17.43
CA ILE A 443 -25.25 -30.58 -17.90
C ILE A 443 -24.03 -30.27 -17.03
N ALA A 444 -24.10 -30.44 -15.70
CA ALA A 444 -22.97 -30.20 -14.81
C ALA A 444 -21.85 -31.25 -14.97
N GLU A 445 -22.20 -32.53 -15.12
CA GLU A 445 -21.22 -33.60 -15.39
C GLU A 445 -20.62 -33.46 -16.80
N SER A 446 -21.42 -33.05 -17.79
CA SER A 446 -20.99 -32.63 -19.13
C SER A 446 -20.02 -31.44 -19.10
N SER A 447 -20.29 -30.42 -18.29
CA SER A 447 -19.45 -29.21 -18.19
C SER A 447 -18.06 -29.48 -17.61
N PHE A 448 -17.94 -30.44 -16.67
CA PHE A 448 -16.66 -30.86 -16.12
C PHE A 448 -15.87 -31.73 -17.11
N ILE A 449 -16.55 -32.65 -17.81
CA ILE A 449 -15.95 -33.49 -18.86
C ILE A 449 -15.42 -32.63 -20.02
N ASN A 450 -16.08 -31.51 -20.33
CA ASN A 450 -15.66 -30.59 -21.38
C ASN A 450 -14.38 -29.80 -21.04
N ARG A 451 -13.92 -29.81 -19.78
CA ARG A 451 -12.66 -29.15 -19.35
C ARG A 451 -11.44 -30.08 -19.37
N VAL A 452 -11.65 -31.38 -19.59
CA VAL A 452 -10.57 -32.37 -19.63
C VAL A 452 -10.09 -32.54 -21.07
N VAL A 453 -8.79 -32.29 -21.27
CA VAL A 453 -8.13 -32.34 -22.59
C VAL A 453 -6.90 -33.23 -22.55
N ASN A 454 -6.53 -33.79 -23.70
CA ASN A 454 -5.26 -34.46 -23.90
C ASN A 454 -4.11 -33.45 -24.12
N VAL A 455 -2.87 -33.95 -24.20
CA VAL A 455 -1.67 -33.11 -24.40
C VAL A 455 -1.66 -32.41 -25.76
N GLN A 456 -2.39 -32.92 -26.76
CA GLN A 456 -2.41 -32.30 -28.08
C GLN A 456 -2.99 -30.88 -28.05
N TRP A 457 -3.87 -30.58 -27.09
CA TRP A 457 -4.39 -29.23 -26.86
C TRP A 457 -3.27 -28.21 -26.62
N ILE A 458 -2.30 -28.53 -25.76
CA ILE A 458 -1.19 -27.61 -25.46
C ILE A 458 -0.17 -27.57 -26.61
N ASN A 459 0.03 -28.68 -27.34
CA ASN A 459 0.86 -28.70 -28.55
C ASN A 459 0.32 -27.70 -29.59
N ASP A 460 -0.97 -27.78 -29.89
CA ASP A 460 -1.60 -26.95 -30.90
C ASP A 460 -1.59 -25.46 -30.52
N LEU A 461 -1.76 -25.14 -29.23
CA LEU A 461 -1.60 -23.78 -28.73
C LEU A 461 -0.19 -23.22 -28.96
N ILE A 462 0.86 -24.02 -28.68
CA ILE A 462 2.24 -23.63 -28.95
C ILE A 462 2.45 -23.37 -30.44
N PHE A 463 1.78 -24.13 -31.31
CA PHE A 463 1.86 -23.96 -32.77
C PHE A 463 1.01 -22.81 -33.32
N GLY A 464 0.21 -22.12 -32.49
CA GLY A 464 -0.55 -20.94 -32.91
C GLY A 464 -2.04 -21.17 -33.13
N ALA A 465 -2.59 -22.31 -32.71
CA ALA A 465 -4.02 -22.57 -32.83
C ALA A 465 -4.83 -21.58 -31.99
N LYS A 466 -5.82 -20.92 -32.62
CA LYS A 466 -6.74 -20.02 -31.93
C LYS A 466 -7.88 -20.82 -31.30
N LEU A 467 -7.65 -21.33 -30.10
CA LEU A 467 -8.66 -22.10 -29.36
C LEU A 467 -9.50 -21.15 -28.49
N SER A 468 -10.82 -21.14 -28.69
CA SER A 468 -11.77 -20.39 -27.84
C SER A 468 -12.36 -21.34 -26.79
N LEU A 469 -12.37 -20.94 -25.51
CA LEU A 469 -12.83 -21.76 -24.38
C LEU A 469 -14.30 -22.23 -24.47
N ASN A 470 -15.11 -21.62 -25.35
CA ASN A 470 -16.57 -21.77 -25.39
C ASN A 470 -17.14 -22.48 -26.63
N GLU A 471 -16.32 -22.98 -27.55
CA GLU A 471 -16.82 -23.64 -28.78
C GLU A 471 -16.50 -25.14 -28.84
N SER A 472 -17.20 -25.85 -29.73
CA SER A 472 -17.16 -27.30 -30.02
C SER A 472 -15.78 -27.90 -30.42
N GLY A 473 -14.69 -27.16 -30.26
CA GLY A 473 -13.31 -27.52 -30.62
C GLY A 473 -12.63 -28.52 -29.67
N TYR A 474 -13.25 -28.88 -28.55
CA TYR A 474 -12.66 -29.81 -27.58
C TYR A 474 -12.80 -31.29 -27.94
N SER A 475 -13.66 -31.65 -28.90
CA SER A 475 -13.95 -33.06 -29.21
C SER A 475 -12.71 -33.84 -29.68
N GLN A 476 -11.81 -33.22 -30.45
CA GLN A 476 -10.54 -33.84 -30.86
C GLN A 476 -9.56 -34.03 -29.68
N TYR A 477 -9.63 -33.14 -28.68
CA TYR A 477 -8.78 -33.19 -27.48
C TYR A 477 -9.33 -34.12 -26.40
N GLN A 478 -10.52 -34.69 -26.59
CA GLN A 478 -11.14 -35.69 -25.71
C GLN A 478 -10.81 -37.13 -26.10
N GLN A 479 -9.86 -37.32 -27.02
CA GLN A 479 -9.29 -38.62 -27.37
C GLN A 479 -8.10 -38.92 -26.45
N PHE A 480 -8.22 -39.94 -25.60
CA PHE A 480 -7.22 -40.31 -24.60
C PHE A 480 -6.53 -41.64 -24.97
N ASP A 481 -5.48 -42.00 -24.24
CA ASP A 481 -4.69 -43.21 -24.48
C ASP A 481 -3.98 -43.21 -25.86
N LEU A 482 -3.47 -42.05 -26.27
CA LEU A 482 -2.70 -41.89 -27.51
C LEU A 482 -1.40 -42.71 -27.48
N CYS A 483 -1.04 -43.33 -28.61
CA CYS A 483 0.21 -44.09 -28.76
C CYS A 483 1.46 -43.22 -28.52
N ASP A 484 1.42 -41.96 -28.99
CA ASP A 484 2.42 -40.93 -28.69
C ASP A 484 1.68 -39.60 -28.37
N PRO A 485 1.62 -39.20 -27.09
CA PRO A 485 0.91 -37.99 -26.69
C PRO A 485 1.64 -36.69 -27.04
N PHE A 486 2.93 -36.75 -27.41
CA PHE A 486 3.75 -35.58 -27.76
C PHE A 486 4.00 -35.44 -29.26
N LEU A 487 3.25 -36.20 -30.08
CA LEU A 487 3.41 -36.19 -31.53
C LEU A 487 3.25 -34.78 -32.10
N VAL A 488 4.29 -34.31 -32.81
CA VAL A 488 4.28 -33.00 -33.45
C VAL A 488 3.51 -33.04 -34.76
N ASN A 489 2.56 -32.12 -34.93
CA ASN A 489 1.91 -31.87 -36.20
C ASN A 489 2.77 -30.89 -37.02
N TYR A 490 3.66 -31.43 -37.85
CA TYR A 490 4.59 -30.63 -38.66
C TYR A 490 3.91 -29.74 -39.71
N ASP A 491 2.66 -30.01 -40.08
CA ASP A 491 1.93 -29.19 -41.05
C ASP A 491 1.68 -27.76 -40.54
N MET A 492 1.45 -27.61 -39.22
CA MET A 492 1.23 -26.32 -38.57
C MET A 492 2.51 -25.49 -38.39
N VAL A 493 3.67 -26.12 -38.50
CA VAL A 493 5.00 -25.49 -38.36
C VAL A 493 5.88 -25.72 -39.59
N SER A 494 5.24 -25.92 -40.76
CA SER A 494 5.94 -26.27 -42.00
C SER A 494 6.97 -25.20 -42.41
N HIS A 495 6.69 -23.92 -42.13
CA HIS A 495 7.61 -22.80 -42.35
C HIS A 495 8.88 -22.88 -41.49
N LEU A 496 8.82 -23.48 -40.30
CA LEU A 496 9.99 -23.71 -39.43
C LEU A 496 10.73 -24.99 -39.81
N MET A 497 10.05 -25.93 -40.48
CA MET A 497 10.59 -27.22 -40.89
C MET A 497 11.27 -27.21 -42.27
N GLU A 498 11.11 -26.16 -43.06
CA GLU A 498 11.67 -26.07 -44.42
C GLU A 498 13.20 -26.28 -44.41
N ALA A 499 13.90 -25.64 -43.47
CA ALA A 499 15.35 -25.74 -43.29
C ALA A 499 15.84 -27.13 -42.85
N TRP A 500 14.92 -28.01 -42.44
CA TRP A 500 15.23 -29.37 -41.98
C TRP A 500 15.03 -30.41 -43.09
N LYS A 501 14.45 -30.05 -44.25
CA LYS A 501 14.36 -30.95 -45.42
C LYS A 501 15.70 -31.18 -46.09
N THR A 502 16.63 -30.24 -45.93
CA THR A 502 17.99 -30.34 -46.45
C THR A 502 18.94 -30.79 -45.34
N PRO A 503 19.69 -31.89 -45.51
CA PRO A 503 20.70 -32.31 -44.54
C PRO A 503 21.81 -31.27 -44.43
N LEU A 504 22.35 -31.10 -43.23
CA LEU A 504 23.49 -30.24 -43.02
C LEU A 504 24.75 -30.95 -43.54
N GLY A 505 25.32 -30.44 -44.63
CA GLY A 505 26.56 -30.93 -45.22
C GLY A 505 27.71 -29.96 -44.95
N PHE A 506 28.93 -30.49 -44.75
CA PHE A 506 30.16 -29.68 -44.76
C PHE A 506 31.13 -30.20 -45.82
N HIS A 507 31.70 -29.28 -46.60
CA HIS A 507 32.81 -29.62 -47.48
C HIS A 507 34.10 -29.71 -46.66
N SER A 508 34.69 -30.90 -46.62
CA SER A 508 36.05 -31.12 -46.16
C SER A 508 37.02 -30.22 -46.92
N ALA A 509 37.70 -29.33 -46.19
CA ALA A 509 38.90 -28.56 -46.54
C ALA A 509 39.37 -28.59 -48.00
N GLN A 510 39.27 -27.45 -48.69
CA GLN A 510 40.21 -27.09 -49.77
C GLN A 510 40.60 -25.61 -49.68
N LYS A 511 41.90 -25.42 -49.38
CA LYS A 511 42.79 -24.31 -49.78
C LYS A 511 42.28 -22.88 -49.64
N LEU A 512 42.75 -22.21 -48.58
CA LEU A 512 43.34 -20.88 -48.69
C LEU A 512 44.52 -20.82 -47.70
N ASP A 513 45.70 -21.21 -48.20
CA ASP A 513 46.96 -20.64 -47.72
C ASP A 513 47.04 -19.18 -48.22
N ASP A 514 47.81 -18.39 -47.48
CA ASP A 514 48.26 -17.01 -47.76
C ASP A 514 47.17 -15.92 -47.74
N ASP A 515 47.01 -15.23 -46.61
CA ASP A 515 47.78 -14.00 -46.33
C ASP A 515 47.25 -13.33 -45.03
N PHE A 516 48.06 -12.46 -44.44
CA PHE A 516 47.93 -11.74 -43.15
C PHE A 516 48.54 -12.40 -41.91
N THR A 517 49.88 -12.34 -41.91
CA THR A 517 50.68 -12.04 -40.73
C THR A 517 50.22 -10.76 -40.02
N VAL A 518 49.85 -10.85 -38.74
CA VAL A 518 50.18 -9.82 -37.74
C VAL A 518 50.58 -10.51 -36.42
N SER A 519 51.78 -10.13 -35.99
CA SER A 519 52.52 -10.54 -34.80
C SER A 519 51.83 -10.22 -33.47
N PRO A 520 52.32 -10.79 -32.35
CA PRO A 520 51.60 -10.94 -31.10
C PRO A 520 51.84 -9.76 -30.16
N ASP A 521 50.86 -9.41 -29.32
CA ASP A 521 51.18 -8.88 -27.99
C ASP A 521 50.01 -8.96 -26.99
N SER A 522 50.43 -9.20 -25.74
CA SER A 522 49.68 -9.19 -24.48
C SER A 522 48.87 -10.44 -24.10
N SER A 523 49.61 -11.37 -23.51
CA SER A 523 49.17 -12.37 -22.55
C SER A 523 48.19 -11.84 -21.49
N THR A 524 47.12 -12.59 -21.21
CA THR A 524 46.71 -12.86 -19.83
C THR A 524 46.23 -14.30 -19.69
N GLN A 525 46.90 -15.00 -18.78
CA GLN A 525 46.73 -16.40 -18.45
C GLN A 525 45.39 -16.65 -17.76
N PHE A 526 44.57 -17.57 -18.28
CA PHE A 526 43.59 -18.27 -17.44
C PHE A 526 44.11 -19.67 -17.12
N LYS A 527 44.43 -19.83 -15.83
CA LYS A 527 44.93 -21.05 -15.21
C LYS A 527 43.91 -22.17 -15.32
N ARG A 528 44.35 -23.31 -15.88
CA ARG A 528 43.76 -24.64 -15.69
C ARG A 528 43.39 -24.85 -14.22
N ARG A 529 42.13 -25.20 -13.95
CA ARG A 529 41.73 -25.82 -12.68
C ARG A 529 41.31 -27.26 -12.90
N LYS A 530 41.86 -28.11 -12.02
CA LYS A 530 41.95 -29.56 -12.07
C LYS A 530 40.58 -30.24 -11.96
N THR A 531 40.37 -31.21 -12.84
CA THR A 531 39.43 -32.33 -12.68
C THR A 531 39.72 -33.10 -11.39
N LEU A 532 38.74 -33.24 -10.52
CA LEU A 532 38.76 -34.20 -9.42
C LEU A 532 37.82 -35.35 -9.76
N SER A 533 38.41 -36.43 -10.26
CA SER A 533 37.78 -37.73 -10.44
C SER A 533 37.54 -38.38 -9.08
N LYS A 534 36.28 -38.68 -8.75
CA LYS A 534 35.91 -39.75 -7.82
C LYS A 534 34.60 -40.39 -8.27
N THR A 535 34.72 -41.55 -8.89
CA THR A 535 33.70 -42.60 -8.88
C THR A 535 33.46 -43.07 -7.44
N PRO A 536 32.23 -43.47 -7.10
CA PRO A 536 32.05 -44.61 -6.22
C PRO A 536 31.13 -45.68 -6.83
N GLU A 537 31.73 -46.85 -6.97
CA GLU A 537 31.24 -48.21 -6.68
C GLU A 537 29.74 -48.53 -6.68
N LEU A 538 29.44 -49.54 -7.49
CA LEU A 538 28.25 -50.38 -7.52
C LEU A 538 28.02 -51.04 -6.15
N ILE A 539 26.82 -50.87 -5.61
CA ILE A 539 26.29 -51.75 -4.57
C ILE A 539 25.11 -52.50 -5.18
N ASN A 540 25.28 -53.81 -5.36
CA ASN A 540 24.17 -54.75 -5.54
C ASN A 540 23.42 -54.85 -4.21
N LEU A 541 22.10 -54.63 -4.23
CA LEU A 541 21.20 -55.14 -3.21
C LEU A 541 19.98 -55.73 -3.93
N ASP A 542 19.74 -56.99 -3.60
CA ASP A 542 18.67 -57.86 -4.08
C ASP A 542 17.27 -57.35 -3.71
N ASP A 543 16.28 -57.96 -4.36
CA ASP A 543 14.83 -57.88 -4.12
C ASP A 543 14.44 -57.58 -2.66
N ASP A 544 13.60 -56.56 -2.47
CA ASP A 544 12.35 -56.66 -1.69
C ASP A 544 11.53 -55.33 -1.76
N ASP A 545 10.24 -55.49 -2.01
CA ASP A 545 9.09 -54.56 -1.97
C ASP A 545 9.32 -53.06 -1.67
N ILE A 546 9.11 -52.21 -2.68
CA ILE A 546 8.92 -50.76 -2.53
C ILE A 546 7.42 -50.45 -2.34
N ASN A 547 7.06 -50.07 -1.12
CA ASN A 547 5.80 -49.43 -0.79
C ASN A 547 5.87 -47.93 -1.16
N ASP A 548 5.11 -47.54 -2.17
CA ASP A 548 4.92 -46.17 -2.65
C ASP A 548 4.07 -45.39 -1.63
N ASN A 549 4.71 -44.73 -0.65
CA ASN A 549 4.21 -43.58 0.11
C ASN A 549 5.26 -43.17 1.15
N ASP A 550 6.10 -42.18 0.83
CA ASP A 550 6.57 -41.11 1.73
C ASP A 550 7.84 -40.46 1.15
N VAL A 551 7.67 -39.36 0.42
CA VAL A 551 8.71 -38.32 0.36
C VAL A 551 8.23 -37.17 1.23
N VAL A 552 8.72 -37.22 2.46
CA VAL A 552 8.55 -36.26 3.54
C VAL A 552 9.00 -34.87 3.09
N ILE A 553 8.10 -33.89 3.23
CA ILE A 553 8.40 -32.46 3.27
C ILE A 553 9.22 -32.20 4.54
N THR A 554 10.53 -32.36 4.45
CA THR A 554 11.44 -31.91 5.49
C THR A 554 11.78 -30.45 5.25
N TYR A 555 11.08 -29.52 5.90
CA TYR A 555 11.62 -28.34 6.58
C TYR A 555 10.46 -27.60 7.29
N ILE A 556 10.04 -28.09 8.46
CA ILE A 556 9.56 -27.31 9.63
C ILE A 556 9.67 -28.30 10.82
N LYS A 557 10.59 -28.05 11.75
CA LYS A 557 10.94 -29.00 12.82
C LYS A 557 9.90 -29.10 13.94
N THR A 558 8.84 -28.31 13.94
CA THR A 558 7.70 -28.46 14.87
C THR A 558 6.43 -27.87 14.25
N LEU A 559 5.38 -28.68 14.09
CA LEU A 559 4.07 -28.18 13.70
C LEU A 559 3.43 -27.42 14.89
N PRO A 560 2.96 -26.17 14.72
CA PRO A 560 2.22 -25.46 15.75
C PRO A 560 0.91 -26.19 16.11
N LYS A 561 0.51 -26.15 17.38
CA LYS A 561 -0.71 -26.82 17.89
C LYS A 561 -2.03 -26.28 17.29
N SER A 562 -2.01 -25.10 16.65
CA SER A 562 -3.16 -24.53 15.93
C SER A 562 -2.72 -23.71 14.72
N LYS A 563 -3.31 -23.97 13.55
CA LYS A 563 -3.00 -23.24 12.31
C LYS A 563 -3.64 -21.84 12.36
N PRO A 564 -2.89 -20.74 12.16
CA PRO A 564 -3.47 -19.40 12.15
C PRO A 564 -4.32 -19.18 10.88
N ILE A 565 -5.49 -18.55 11.04
CA ILE A 565 -6.35 -18.08 9.95
C ILE A 565 -6.27 -16.56 9.97
N VAL A 566 -5.71 -15.97 8.92
CA VAL A 566 -5.34 -14.55 8.90
C VAL A 566 -6.27 -13.76 7.98
N MET A 567 -6.66 -12.57 8.40
CA MET A 567 -7.17 -11.51 7.53
C MET A 567 -6.18 -10.34 7.53
N PHE A 568 -5.96 -9.75 6.36
CA PHE A 568 -5.08 -8.58 6.18
C PHE A 568 -5.92 -7.32 6.06
N SER A 569 -5.43 -6.20 6.62
CA SER A 569 -6.04 -4.89 6.36
C SER A 569 -5.01 -3.76 6.27
N GLY A 570 -5.26 -2.85 5.33
CA GLY A 570 -4.46 -1.64 5.09
C GLY A 570 -3.16 -1.86 4.31
N PHE A 571 -3.00 -3.01 3.64
CA PHE A 571 -1.84 -3.34 2.82
C PHE A 571 -1.98 -2.83 1.38
N VAL A 572 -0.83 -2.65 0.73
CA VAL A 572 -0.76 -2.54 -0.73
C VAL A 572 -0.73 -3.96 -1.29
N THR A 573 -1.26 -4.19 -2.49
CA THR A 573 -1.38 -5.51 -3.13
C THR A 573 -0.08 -6.33 -3.03
N ASP A 574 1.06 -5.74 -3.37
CA ASP A 574 2.34 -6.45 -3.42
C ASP A 574 2.81 -6.92 -2.03
N ASP A 575 2.68 -6.07 -1.01
CA ASP A 575 3.05 -6.40 0.38
C ASP A 575 2.12 -7.47 0.96
N GLU A 576 0.84 -7.42 0.60
CA GLU A 576 -0.14 -8.40 1.04
C GLU A 576 0.15 -9.79 0.44
N GLU A 577 0.49 -9.87 -0.85
CA GLU A 577 0.84 -11.13 -1.51
C GLU A 577 2.10 -11.77 -0.91
N ILE A 578 3.11 -10.97 -0.55
CA ILE A 578 4.30 -11.46 0.15
C ILE A 578 3.92 -12.07 1.51
N LEU A 579 3.07 -11.38 2.29
CA LEU A 579 2.63 -11.87 3.59
C LEU A 579 1.72 -13.10 3.49
N LYS A 580 0.90 -13.19 2.44
CA LYS A 580 0.12 -14.40 2.11
C LYS A 580 1.04 -15.58 1.82
N MET A 581 2.07 -15.39 0.98
CA MET A 581 3.05 -16.43 0.68
C MET A 581 3.76 -16.91 1.95
N ILE A 582 4.22 -15.99 2.80
CA ILE A 582 4.84 -16.29 4.09
C ILE A 582 3.89 -17.08 4.99
N LEU A 583 2.63 -16.66 5.08
CA LEU A 583 1.61 -17.34 5.87
C LEU A 583 1.41 -18.79 5.41
N TYR A 584 1.32 -19.02 4.10
CA TYR A 584 1.18 -20.37 3.55
C TYR A 584 2.41 -21.24 3.79
N LEU A 585 3.62 -20.67 3.63
CA LEU A 585 4.88 -21.36 3.93
C LEU A 585 4.94 -21.84 5.38
N LEU A 586 4.43 -21.03 6.32
CA LEU A 586 4.39 -21.34 7.75
C LEU A 586 3.18 -22.21 8.16
N GLY A 587 2.40 -22.71 7.19
CA GLY A 587 1.27 -23.62 7.41
C GLY A 587 -0.01 -22.93 7.92
N GLY A 588 -0.11 -21.60 7.81
CA GLY A 588 -1.32 -20.84 8.06
C GLY A 588 -2.25 -20.75 6.84
N LYS A 589 -3.42 -20.13 7.03
CA LYS A 589 -4.45 -19.99 5.99
C LYS A 589 -4.99 -18.57 5.92
N LEU A 590 -5.35 -18.11 4.73
CA LEU A 590 -6.10 -16.88 4.55
C LEU A 590 -7.58 -17.10 4.89
N ALA A 591 -8.22 -16.13 5.52
CA ALA A 591 -9.67 -16.14 5.74
C ALA A 591 -10.40 -15.99 4.39
N SER A 592 -11.19 -17.00 4.05
CA SER A 592 -12.18 -17.03 2.98
C SER A 592 -13.49 -16.32 3.34
N GLN A 593 -13.76 -16.17 4.65
CA GLN A 593 -14.95 -15.50 5.17
C GLN A 593 -14.62 -14.49 6.28
N ASN A 594 -15.50 -13.51 6.42
CA ASN A 594 -15.40 -12.40 7.35
C ASN A 594 -15.42 -12.79 8.86
N PHE A 595 -15.80 -14.02 9.21
CA PHE A 595 -16.02 -14.47 10.59
C PHE A 595 -15.29 -15.78 10.95
N GLU A 596 -14.20 -16.09 10.26
CA GLU A 596 -13.28 -17.16 10.63
C GLU A 596 -11.84 -16.73 11.00
N PRO A 597 -11.38 -15.47 10.80
CA PRO A 597 -9.99 -15.16 11.09
C PRO A 597 -9.73 -15.25 12.60
N THR A 598 -8.64 -15.95 12.93
CA THR A 598 -8.07 -15.99 14.29
C THR A 598 -7.07 -14.85 14.50
N HIS A 599 -6.51 -14.30 13.43
CA HIS A 599 -5.55 -13.21 13.44
C HIS A 599 -5.98 -12.12 12.45
N LEU A 600 -5.92 -10.87 12.88
CA LEU A 600 -6.01 -9.71 12.01
C LEU A 600 -4.63 -9.08 11.96
N VAL A 601 -4.02 -9.09 10.78
CA VAL A 601 -2.72 -8.45 10.55
C VAL A 601 -2.99 -7.06 9.96
N LEU A 602 -2.45 -6.02 10.61
CA LEU A 602 -2.63 -4.64 10.19
C LEU A 602 -1.31 -4.04 9.69
N ASN A 603 -1.37 -3.31 8.56
CA ASN A 603 -0.23 -2.56 8.04
C ASN A 603 -0.06 -1.21 8.75
N LYS A 604 -1.19 -0.53 9.01
CA LYS A 604 -1.25 0.75 9.70
C LYS A 604 -2.12 0.59 10.93
N CYS A 605 -1.73 1.22 12.04
CA CYS A 605 -2.52 1.24 13.27
C CYS A 605 -3.72 2.20 13.14
N LYS A 606 -4.61 1.95 12.18
CA LYS A 606 -5.85 2.70 11.95
C LYS A 606 -7.05 1.77 11.89
N THR A 607 -8.21 2.30 12.22
CA THR A 607 -9.49 1.58 12.10
C THR A 607 -9.86 1.37 10.63
N SER A 608 -10.42 0.20 10.32
CA SER A 608 -10.87 -0.18 8.98
C SER A 608 -12.16 -1.00 9.06
N LEU A 609 -12.82 -1.24 7.94
CA LEU A 609 -14.05 -2.04 7.93
C LEU A 609 -13.77 -3.50 8.34
N GLU A 610 -12.67 -4.06 7.84
CA GLU A 610 -12.16 -5.40 8.18
C GLU A 610 -11.89 -5.53 9.68
N PHE A 611 -11.41 -4.47 10.33
CA PHE A 611 -11.22 -4.47 11.79
C PHE A 611 -12.53 -4.76 12.52
N PHE A 612 -13.60 -4.03 12.22
CA PHE A 612 -14.90 -4.22 12.88
C PHE A 612 -15.53 -5.57 12.57
N ILE A 613 -15.38 -6.03 11.33
CA ILE A 613 -15.90 -7.32 10.87
C ILE A 613 -15.21 -8.49 11.59
N CYS A 614 -13.92 -8.39 11.86
CA CYS A 614 -13.14 -9.46 12.49
C CYS A 614 -13.26 -9.52 14.02
N LEU A 615 -13.72 -8.45 14.69
CA LEU A 615 -13.85 -8.40 16.16
C LEU A 615 -14.51 -9.63 16.81
N PRO A 616 -15.54 -10.27 16.22
CA PRO A 616 -16.19 -11.43 16.83
C PRO A 616 -15.30 -12.66 16.97
N THR A 617 -14.36 -12.87 16.05
CA THR A 617 -13.64 -14.16 15.90
C THR A 617 -12.13 -14.02 16.11
N VAL A 618 -11.60 -12.82 15.90
CA VAL A 618 -10.17 -12.57 16.02
C VAL A 618 -9.71 -12.80 17.46
N LYS A 619 -8.64 -13.58 17.60
CA LYS A 619 -7.94 -13.81 18.87
C LYS A 619 -6.86 -12.76 19.09
N TYR A 620 -6.11 -12.45 18.03
CA TYR A 620 -4.94 -11.59 18.05
C TYR A 620 -5.02 -10.54 16.94
N ILE A 621 -4.78 -9.27 17.30
CA ILE A 621 -4.60 -8.18 16.34
C ILE A 621 -3.13 -7.78 16.39
N VAL A 622 -2.41 -8.09 15.32
CA VAL A 622 -0.95 -7.99 15.26
C VAL A 622 -0.49 -7.13 14.09
N ASN A 623 0.72 -6.62 14.18
CA ASN A 623 1.36 -5.94 13.06
C ASN A 623 1.98 -6.94 12.06
N ALA A 624 2.31 -6.45 10.86
CA ALA A 624 2.89 -7.25 9.79
C ALA A 624 4.22 -7.96 10.14
N ASN A 625 4.96 -7.45 11.13
CA ASN A 625 6.26 -8.03 11.51
C ASN A 625 6.10 -9.41 12.15
N TRP A 626 4.92 -9.74 12.69
CA TRP A 626 4.66 -11.09 13.18
C TRP A 626 4.95 -12.15 12.11
N LEU A 627 4.46 -11.97 10.89
CA LEU A 627 4.73 -12.88 9.77
C LEU A 627 6.15 -12.71 9.22
N ARG A 628 6.67 -11.48 9.09
CA ARG A 628 8.02 -11.24 8.55
C ARG A 628 9.12 -11.85 9.43
N ASP A 629 8.98 -11.75 10.74
CA ASP A 629 9.91 -12.33 11.70
C ASP A 629 9.70 -13.84 11.82
N SER A 630 8.45 -14.31 11.71
CA SER A 630 8.18 -15.75 11.63
C SER A 630 8.81 -16.40 10.40
N HIS A 631 8.81 -15.70 9.26
CA HIS A 631 9.52 -16.13 8.06
C HIS A 631 11.04 -16.15 8.27
N SER A 632 11.59 -15.08 8.84
CA SER A 632 13.03 -14.95 9.08
C SER A 632 13.58 -16.06 10.00
N ASN A 633 12.75 -16.56 10.92
CA ASN A 633 13.11 -17.62 11.87
C ASN A 633 12.57 -19.00 11.48
N LEU A 634 11.93 -19.13 10.31
CA LEU A 634 11.32 -20.38 9.80
C LEU A 634 10.34 -21.05 10.78
N GLN A 635 9.70 -20.26 11.65
CA GLN A 635 8.77 -20.72 12.67
C GLN A 635 7.83 -19.58 13.07
N LEU A 636 6.53 -19.88 13.28
CA LEU A 636 5.58 -18.91 13.83
C LEU A 636 6.04 -18.39 15.19
N GLN A 637 6.23 -17.07 15.28
CA GLN A 637 6.58 -16.37 16.49
C GLN A 637 5.36 -16.19 17.40
N ASP A 638 5.60 -16.01 18.70
CA ASP A 638 4.56 -15.71 19.69
C ASP A 638 3.87 -14.37 19.34
N GLU A 639 2.55 -14.41 19.20
CA GLU A 639 1.73 -13.26 18.83
C GLU A 639 1.87 -12.10 19.83
N LYS A 640 2.16 -12.39 21.11
CA LYS A 640 2.23 -11.39 22.19
C LYS A 640 3.20 -10.26 21.90
N GLN A 641 4.30 -10.54 21.19
CA GLN A 641 5.34 -9.55 20.89
C GLN A 641 4.92 -8.58 19.77
N TYR A 642 3.86 -8.90 19.03
CA TYR A 642 3.43 -8.18 17.84
C TYR A 642 2.04 -7.57 17.99
N LEU A 643 1.44 -7.67 19.18
CA LEU A 643 0.12 -7.12 19.47
C LEU A 643 0.12 -5.61 19.25
N ILE A 644 -0.94 -5.13 18.60
CA ILE A 644 -1.19 -3.71 18.47
C ILE A 644 -1.98 -3.27 19.70
N GLU A 645 -1.34 -2.54 20.61
CA GLU A 645 -1.98 -2.04 21.84
C GLU A 645 -2.94 -0.88 21.56
N HIS A 646 -2.58 -0.02 20.60
CA HIS A 646 -3.30 1.21 20.31
C HIS A 646 -3.60 1.38 18.81
N LEU A 647 -4.82 1.78 18.48
CA LEU A 647 -5.27 2.14 17.13
C LEU A 647 -5.70 3.61 17.07
N GLN A 648 -5.34 4.29 15.99
CA GLN A 648 -5.78 5.64 15.71
C GLN A 648 -7.09 5.62 14.92
N ASP A 649 -8.14 6.17 15.48
CA ASP A 649 -9.41 6.43 14.83
C ASP A 649 -9.56 7.91 14.47
N LYS A 650 -10.34 8.20 13.42
CA LYS A 650 -10.60 9.56 12.94
C LYS A 650 -11.37 10.40 13.97
N TYR A 651 -12.33 9.79 14.67
CA TYR A 651 -13.26 10.50 15.54
C TYR A 651 -12.97 10.25 17.03
N MET A 652 -12.61 9.01 17.38
CA MET A 652 -12.36 8.62 18.77
C MET A 652 -10.90 8.85 19.21
N GLY A 653 -10.00 9.19 18.30
CA GLY A 653 -8.58 9.37 18.61
C GLY A 653 -7.87 8.04 18.90
N LEU A 654 -7.09 7.98 19.97
CA LEU A 654 -6.29 6.79 20.30
C LEU A 654 -7.12 5.78 21.11
N CYS A 655 -7.41 4.63 20.51
CA CYS A 655 -8.24 3.55 21.06
C CYS A 655 -7.38 2.38 21.55
N HIS A 656 -7.67 1.82 22.73
CA HIS A 656 -6.93 0.69 23.29
C HIS A 656 -7.54 -0.66 22.88
N VAL A 657 -6.82 -1.42 22.04
CA VAL A 657 -7.31 -2.63 21.37
C VAL A 657 -7.60 -3.80 22.32
N PRO A 658 -6.72 -4.12 23.30
CA PRO A 658 -7.00 -5.21 24.23
C PRO A 658 -8.30 -5.02 25.01
N THR A 659 -8.62 -3.78 25.40
CA THR A 659 -9.89 -3.45 26.06
C THR A 659 -11.08 -3.70 25.15
N ILE A 660 -10.99 -3.26 23.89
CA ILE A 660 -12.04 -3.48 22.87
C ILE A 660 -12.30 -4.97 22.66
N LEU A 661 -11.25 -5.77 22.45
CA LEU A 661 -11.38 -7.22 22.25
C LEU A 661 -11.95 -7.93 23.48
N HIS A 662 -11.48 -7.56 24.68
CA HIS A 662 -11.99 -8.14 25.92
C HIS A 662 -13.47 -7.83 26.12
N GLN A 663 -13.86 -6.55 25.97
CA GLN A 663 -15.23 -6.13 26.18
C GLN A 663 -16.18 -6.66 25.11
N TYR A 664 -15.77 -6.72 23.84
CA TYR A 664 -16.54 -7.33 22.75
C TYR A 664 -16.84 -8.82 22.99
N ARG A 665 -15.89 -9.56 23.60
CA ARG A 665 -16.08 -10.98 23.97
C ARG A 665 -16.96 -11.16 25.21
N CYS A 666 -16.78 -10.32 26.22
CA CYS A 666 -17.52 -10.44 27.48
C CYS A 666 -18.94 -9.86 27.42
N ARG A 667 -19.19 -8.90 26.53
CA ARG A 667 -20.46 -8.18 26.44
C ARG A 667 -20.81 -7.87 24.98
N LYS A 668 -22.02 -8.23 24.59
CA LYS A 668 -22.63 -7.82 23.32
C LYS A 668 -23.18 -6.40 23.49
N LEU A 669 -22.44 -5.39 23.02
CA LEU A 669 -22.73 -3.98 23.27
C LEU A 669 -24.15 -3.58 22.85
N PHE A 670 -24.63 -4.14 21.74
CA PHE A 670 -25.93 -3.81 21.17
C PHE A 670 -27.03 -4.78 21.58
N ARG A 671 -26.78 -5.62 22.58
CA ARG A 671 -27.79 -6.55 23.09
C ARG A 671 -29.04 -5.79 23.52
N PHE A 672 -30.19 -6.23 23.03
CA PHE A 672 -31.52 -5.62 23.24
C PHE A 672 -31.74 -4.27 22.57
N LEU A 673 -30.83 -3.82 21.70
CA LEU A 673 -31.02 -2.63 20.89
C LEU A 673 -31.48 -3.04 19.49
N SER A 674 -32.43 -2.29 18.94
CA SER A 674 -33.00 -2.54 17.62
C SER A 674 -32.53 -1.47 16.62
N PHE A 675 -32.26 -1.89 15.39
CA PHE A 675 -31.69 -1.04 14.35
C PHE A 675 -32.46 -1.19 13.05
N PHE A 676 -32.71 -0.07 12.38
CA PHE A 676 -33.17 -0.02 11.00
C PHE A 676 -32.14 0.75 10.17
N ILE A 677 -31.74 0.23 9.02
CA ILE A 677 -30.77 0.88 8.12
C ILE A 677 -31.50 1.27 6.84
N THR A 678 -31.36 2.53 6.42
CA THR A 678 -31.93 2.99 5.15
C THR A 678 -31.13 2.44 3.95
N PRO A 679 -31.80 2.16 2.81
CA PRO A 679 -31.17 1.50 1.67
C PRO A 679 -30.14 2.37 0.93
N GLY A 680 -30.18 3.71 1.05
CA GLY A 680 -29.28 4.62 0.32
C GLY A 680 -27.86 4.73 0.89
N ILE A 681 -27.54 4.07 2.01
CA ILE A 681 -26.18 4.05 2.54
C ILE A 681 -25.26 3.20 1.66
N THR A 682 -24.36 3.85 0.93
CA THR A 682 -23.41 3.19 0.02
C THR A 682 -22.03 2.96 0.62
N ASN A 683 -21.62 3.75 1.61
CA ASN A 683 -20.32 3.64 2.26
C ASN A 683 -20.41 3.91 3.78
N PRO A 684 -20.11 2.91 4.64
CA PRO A 684 -19.84 1.51 4.30
C PRO A 684 -21.10 0.79 3.77
N PRO A 685 -20.97 -0.27 2.95
CA PRO A 685 -22.12 -0.99 2.41
C PRO A 685 -23.07 -1.52 3.50
N VAL A 686 -24.39 -1.41 3.28
CA VAL A 686 -25.44 -1.84 4.24
C VAL A 686 -25.19 -3.25 4.79
N HIS A 687 -24.93 -4.23 3.92
CA HIS A 687 -24.71 -5.62 4.32
C HIS A 687 -23.52 -5.82 5.30
N HIS A 688 -22.54 -4.92 5.30
CA HIS A 688 -21.45 -4.93 6.28
C HIS A 688 -21.88 -4.33 7.62
N LEU A 689 -22.68 -3.25 7.61
CA LEU A 689 -23.25 -2.67 8.83
C LEU A 689 -24.20 -3.66 9.52
N GLU A 690 -25.08 -4.32 8.77
CA GLU A 690 -25.99 -5.35 9.29
C GLU A 690 -25.24 -6.46 10.04
N LYS A 691 -24.14 -6.92 9.44
CA LYS A 691 -23.23 -7.91 9.99
C LYS A 691 -22.55 -7.43 11.29
N ILE A 692 -22.07 -6.20 11.31
CA ILE A 692 -21.42 -5.60 12.49
C ILE A 692 -22.42 -5.45 13.64
N ILE A 693 -23.63 -4.95 13.36
CA ILE A 693 -24.70 -4.80 14.36
C ILE A 693 -25.11 -6.15 14.93
N SER A 694 -25.40 -7.11 14.06
CA SER A 694 -25.84 -8.46 14.45
C SER A 694 -24.78 -9.17 15.29
N SER A 695 -23.50 -9.07 14.90
CA SER A 695 -22.40 -9.69 15.64
C SER A 695 -22.15 -9.04 17.01
N ALA A 696 -22.47 -7.76 17.17
CA ALA A 696 -22.46 -7.04 18.44
C ALA A 696 -23.76 -7.23 19.27
N GLY A 697 -24.72 -8.04 18.78
CA GLY A 697 -25.94 -8.44 19.48
C GLY A 697 -27.17 -7.55 19.23
N GLY A 698 -27.10 -6.63 18.27
CA GLY A 698 -28.23 -5.79 17.87
C GLY A 698 -29.23 -6.56 17.00
N ILE A 699 -30.49 -6.16 17.10
CA ILE A 699 -31.60 -6.70 16.30
C ILE A 699 -31.77 -5.82 15.08
N LEU A 700 -31.68 -6.40 13.87
CA LEU A 700 -31.91 -5.67 12.63
C LEU A 700 -33.36 -5.83 12.17
N GLU A 701 -34.06 -4.72 11.99
CA GLU A 701 -35.42 -4.68 11.46
C GLU A 701 -35.39 -4.41 9.96
N LYS A 702 -36.16 -5.18 9.20
CA LYS A 702 -36.25 -5.04 7.73
C LYS A 702 -37.07 -3.82 7.30
N THR A 703 -37.96 -3.35 8.17
CA THR A 703 -38.90 -2.26 7.90
C THR A 703 -38.84 -1.26 9.04
N ARG A 704 -38.88 0.02 8.71
CA ARG A 704 -38.99 1.10 9.69
C ARG A 704 -40.30 0.95 10.49
N ARG A 705 -40.22 1.08 11.82
CA ARG A 705 -41.41 1.16 12.69
C ARG A 705 -42.25 2.42 12.38
N SER A 706 -43.56 2.38 12.67
CA SER A 706 -44.43 3.55 12.52
C SER A 706 -44.07 4.66 13.52
N LEU A 707 -44.48 5.89 13.22
CA LEU A 707 -44.20 7.04 14.08
C LEU A 707 -44.75 6.86 15.51
N GLU A 708 -45.94 6.28 15.65
CA GLU A 708 -46.57 5.97 16.94
C GLU A 708 -45.75 4.93 17.71
N SER A 709 -45.35 3.85 17.02
CA SER A 709 -44.55 2.77 17.62
C SER A 709 -43.17 3.28 18.07
N ILE A 710 -42.55 4.19 17.31
CA ILE A 710 -41.27 4.81 17.70
C ILE A 710 -41.43 5.67 18.95
N LYS A 711 -42.52 6.44 19.08
CA LYS A 711 -42.79 7.27 20.27
C LYS A 711 -43.08 6.45 21.53
N GLU A 712 -43.69 5.28 21.38
CA GLU A 712 -43.97 4.34 22.47
C GLU A 712 -42.75 3.49 22.87
N THR A 713 -41.73 3.43 22.02
CA THR A 713 -40.51 2.67 22.27
C THR A 713 -39.64 3.38 23.32
N PRO A 714 -39.05 2.65 24.29
CA PRO A 714 -38.17 3.26 25.30
C PRO A 714 -37.02 4.03 24.66
N ALA A 715 -36.69 5.21 25.21
CA ALA A 715 -35.60 6.05 24.71
C ALA A 715 -34.28 5.26 24.65
N SER A 716 -33.49 5.46 23.59
CA SER A 716 -32.21 4.77 23.35
C SER A 716 -32.30 3.24 23.17
N SER A 717 -33.45 2.70 22.76
CA SER A 717 -33.60 1.26 22.47
C SER A 717 -33.80 0.93 20.99
N TYR A 718 -34.15 1.92 20.16
CA TYR A 718 -34.33 1.78 18.71
C TYR A 718 -33.57 2.89 17.98
N PHE A 719 -32.78 2.53 16.97
CA PHE A 719 -31.90 3.42 16.23
C PHE A 719 -32.11 3.29 14.72
N ILE A 720 -32.22 4.41 14.03
CA ILE A 720 -32.26 4.47 12.57
C ILE A 720 -30.92 4.97 12.07
N ILE A 721 -30.28 4.18 11.21
CA ILE A 721 -29.01 4.51 10.59
C ILE A 721 -29.30 4.99 9.18
N SER A 722 -28.99 6.25 8.92
CA SER A 722 -29.31 6.94 7.67
C SER A 722 -28.20 7.90 7.24
N CYS A 723 -28.32 8.47 6.05
CA CYS A 723 -27.44 9.53 5.54
C CYS A 723 -28.22 10.84 5.29
N PRO A 724 -27.54 12.01 5.22
CA PRO A 724 -28.17 13.31 4.99
C PRO A 724 -29.00 13.38 3.69
N GLU A 725 -28.61 12.62 2.66
CA GLU A 725 -29.22 12.61 1.34
C GLU A 725 -30.64 11.98 1.33
N GLU A 726 -30.96 11.15 2.33
CA GLU A 726 -32.25 10.46 2.43
C GLU A 726 -33.23 11.17 3.39
N HIS A 727 -33.19 12.51 3.46
CA HIS A 727 -34.00 13.31 4.38
C HIS A 727 -35.49 12.92 4.42
N ASN A 728 -36.09 12.66 3.26
CA ASN A 728 -37.50 12.28 3.13
C ASN A 728 -37.87 10.95 3.84
N LEU A 729 -36.88 10.12 4.22
CA LEU A 729 -37.13 8.86 4.93
C LEU A 729 -37.16 9.01 6.45
N TYR A 730 -36.81 10.19 6.98
CA TYR A 730 -36.73 10.43 8.44
C TYR A 730 -37.09 11.87 8.85
N ASP A 731 -37.64 12.67 7.95
CA ASP A 731 -38.07 14.06 8.19
C ASP A 731 -39.09 14.16 9.33
N ASP A 732 -40.04 13.23 9.35
CA ASP A 732 -41.07 13.09 10.38
C ASP A 732 -40.53 12.68 11.78
N LEU A 733 -39.24 12.36 11.90
CA LEU A 733 -38.59 11.91 13.13
C LEU A 733 -37.61 12.92 13.74
N LEU A 734 -37.40 14.06 13.11
CA LEU A 734 -36.40 15.05 13.54
C LEU A 734 -36.68 15.61 14.94
N ASP A 735 -37.97 15.72 15.31
CA ASP A 735 -38.40 16.18 16.63
C ASP A 735 -38.25 15.12 17.73
N ILE A 736 -37.95 13.86 17.37
CA ILE A 736 -37.79 12.78 18.33
C ILE A 736 -36.30 12.63 18.69
N PRO A 737 -35.91 12.87 19.95
CA PRO A 737 -34.51 12.80 20.34
C PRO A 737 -34.00 11.35 20.28
N ASN A 738 -32.74 11.19 19.88
CA ASN A 738 -31.99 9.93 19.92
C ASN A 738 -32.56 8.80 19.04
N VAL A 739 -33.06 9.13 17.85
CA VAL A 739 -33.59 8.14 16.90
C VAL A 739 -32.72 7.98 15.64
N VAL A 740 -32.30 9.08 15.00
CA VAL A 740 -31.64 9.03 13.68
C VAL A 740 -30.14 9.38 13.77
N TYR A 741 -29.30 8.51 13.23
CA TYR A 741 -27.83 8.58 13.34
C TYR A 741 -27.13 8.26 12.01
N LEU A 742 -25.92 8.80 11.85
CA LEU A 742 -25.00 8.44 10.76
C LEU A 742 -24.34 7.06 11.00
N PRO A 743 -23.85 6.37 9.96
CA PRO A 743 -23.18 5.07 10.09
C PRO A 743 -22.02 5.02 11.10
N GLU A 744 -21.30 6.12 11.26
CA GLU A 744 -20.21 6.28 12.24
C GLU A 744 -20.65 6.03 13.68
N PHE A 745 -21.92 6.22 14.01
CA PHE A 745 -22.48 5.90 15.32
C PHE A 745 -22.17 4.46 15.73
N ILE A 746 -22.28 3.50 14.80
CA ILE A 746 -22.05 2.07 15.06
C ILE A 746 -20.59 1.82 15.38
N THR A 747 -19.69 2.28 14.51
CA THR A 747 -18.24 2.01 14.62
C THR A 747 -17.65 2.73 15.82
N CYS A 748 -18.00 3.99 16.07
CA CYS A 748 -17.53 4.73 17.23
C CYS A 748 -18.11 4.20 18.55
N SER A 749 -19.35 3.73 18.59
CA SER A 749 -19.90 3.06 19.78
C SER A 749 -19.13 1.79 20.13
N LEU A 750 -18.73 1.02 19.11
CA LEU A 750 -17.88 -0.16 19.31
C LEU A 750 -16.47 0.21 19.78
N LEU A 751 -15.84 1.24 19.23
CA LEU A 751 -14.51 1.67 19.70
C LEU A 751 -14.55 2.19 21.14
N ALA A 752 -15.58 2.96 21.48
CA ALA A 752 -15.79 3.49 22.82
C ALA A 752 -16.29 2.42 23.82
N GLN A 753 -16.72 1.25 23.31
CA GLN A 753 -17.35 0.18 24.08
C GLN A 753 -18.55 0.66 24.93
N LYS A 754 -19.22 1.69 24.41
CA LYS A 754 -20.37 2.36 25.01
C LYS A 754 -21.18 3.00 23.89
N VAL A 755 -22.50 2.83 23.93
CA VAL A 755 -23.42 3.42 22.95
C VAL A 755 -23.34 4.95 23.02
N GLN A 756 -22.96 5.59 21.91
CA GLN A 756 -22.68 7.04 21.83
C GLN A 756 -23.90 7.83 21.40
N THR A 757 -24.96 7.87 22.21
CA THR A 757 -26.25 8.50 21.83
C THR A 757 -26.17 10.02 21.58
N HIS A 758 -25.10 10.69 22.01
CA HIS A 758 -24.88 12.13 21.84
C HIS A 758 -23.99 12.48 20.64
N MET A 759 -23.43 11.49 19.95
CA MET A 759 -22.56 11.71 18.79
C MET A 759 -23.22 11.17 17.52
N PHE A 760 -22.89 11.78 16.37
CA PHE A 760 -23.34 11.36 15.03
C PHE A 760 -24.85 11.33 14.83
N LYS A 761 -25.60 12.03 15.69
CA LYS A 761 -27.02 12.28 15.48
C LYS A 761 -27.19 13.20 14.27
N ILE A 762 -28.16 12.90 13.42
CA ILE A 762 -28.52 13.79 12.32
C ILE A 762 -29.39 14.91 12.94
N GLU A 763 -28.80 16.09 13.14
CA GLU A 763 -29.52 17.28 13.57
C GLU A 763 -29.67 18.23 12.39
N MET A 764 -30.85 18.82 12.23
CA MET A 764 -30.98 19.95 11.32
C MET A 764 -30.12 21.09 11.86
N THR A 765 -29.07 21.41 11.12
CA THR A 765 -28.59 22.79 11.16
C THR A 765 -29.72 23.63 10.58
N ALA A 766 -30.29 24.50 11.41
CA ALA A 766 -31.06 25.63 10.91
C ALA A 766 -30.08 26.47 10.08
N GLN A 767 -29.97 26.19 8.79
CA GLN A 767 -29.30 27.06 7.84
C GLN A 767 -30.34 27.97 7.22
N ASN A 768 -30.12 29.26 7.48
CA ASN A 768 -30.70 30.44 6.85
C ASN A 768 -30.74 30.36 5.32
#